data_AF-A0A505ISC3-F1
#
_entry.id   AF-A0A505ISC3-F1
#
_cell.length_a   1.000
_cell.length_b   1.000
_cell.length_c   1.000
_cell.angle_alpha   90.00
_cell.angle_beta   90.00
_cell.angle_gamma   90.00
#
_symmetry.space_group_name_H-M   'P 1'
#
loop_
_entity.id
_entity.type
_entity.pdbx_description
1 polymer ?
#
loop_
_entity_poly.entity_id
_entity_poly.type
_entity_poly.pdbx_seq_one_letter_code
_entity_poly.pdbx_strand_id
1 'polypeptide(L)'
;MTQHQPSFVVTEGRAFSKLEQTMIWKKPQSHQTSDEELRIASEIALNWTDPEMKIFNVLLEGDAGSGKTQLAKALSADLQLPYTKITCFADMDKSDVFGALLPVINTDQEEDKDLLDAIYQSDCFEDVLALIQRHFSLTRERARAKFAELIERIETSDQQPTIQYKFYPSEIVRALEKGYLLEIQEPTVIRDASVLVALNSALEQNGMLNIPTGFVRRHPDCVVVITTNRNYQGNRPLNESLRDRMQHAEKMDLPELAVMVQRGIAKTNYPDKTTAEKMAEIIRLLDVTAKANAIKGVAGMRSYFYWLNAVKQGQDPFTAIDSKVLYKITTDPNELALLQQALEASGLLAQLRLLFSGQPLNAFKEQIKGRRISSEEADQRNVVEEGTTVLKNEQVLETPNQETEAETMETSDSDKQEAKDAATEATFSEELERNSHDGQAKAGSETQETAPTAHSLSIEAYETQEKEKKTTASKAARQALKESIHAKEGLIVHRPPVDLEKAAEAQQRLQPLLPIVESLIKQTQEVLENEQASAYSKGKYSGTRFDASKVAYQDFRTFDKKNPPHEQPSLALALRIDESGSMIRDDRIQYAQQAVLAVNAFAERLSLPLMIYGDTADVTAREKTSLFAYKEFNEGFEFVPEKLMTMKPRQNNRDGAVLRVLAEKLAHQPATTKLLLNISDGQPKALPDYTGVKAKEDIQQVIADYERQGVLFLAAAIGQDKEVIKAIYGEERFIDLSNLTEFPQRLLQLLTRYL
;
A
#
# COMPACT_ATOMS: atom_id res chain seq x y z
N MET A 1 36.07 -17.20 -37.02
CA MET A 1 36.58 -15.90 -37.54
C MET A 1 36.37 -14.87 -36.44
N THR A 2 37.43 -14.19 -36.00
CA THR A 2 37.32 -13.09 -35.03
C THR A 2 36.86 -11.83 -35.75
N GLN A 3 35.55 -11.52 -35.67
CA GLN A 3 35.07 -10.20 -36.04
C GLN A 3 35.65 -9.19 -35.04
N HIS A 4 36.26 -8.11 -35.54
CA HIS A 4 36.63 -6.98 -34.69
C HIS A 4 35.34 -6.34 -34.16
N GLN A 5 35.08 -6.43 -32.85
CA GLN A 5 34.12 -5.52 -32.24
C GLN A 5 34.67 -4.08 -32.36
N PRO A 6 33.83 -3.10 -32.70
CA PRO A 6 34.23 -1.69 -32.64
C PRO A 6 34.63 -1.33 -31.22
N SER A 7 35.73 -0.59 -31.08
CA SER A 7 36.22 -0.10 -29.79
C SER A 7 35.44 1.15 -29.40
N PHE A 8 34.54 1.04 -28.41
CA PHE A 8 33.80 2.17 -27.86
C PHE A 8 34.53 2.84 -26.68
N VAL A 9 35.85 2.63 -26.56
CA VAL A 9 36.65 3.11 -25.44
C VAL A 9 36.71 4.64 -25.44
N VAL A 10 36.16 5.25 -24.39
CA VAL A 10 36.11 6.71 -24.24
C VAL A 10 37.15 7.25 -23.23
N THR A 11 37.99 6.37 -22.68
CA THR A 11 38.97 6.68 -21.62
C THR A 11 40.42 6.57 -22.10
N GLU A 12 40.70 6.72 -23.40
CA GLU A 12 42.05 6.59 -23.93
C GLU A 12 43.01 7.62 -23.30
N GLY A 13 44.06 7.11 -22.64
CA GLY A 13 45.04 7.92 -21.88
C GLY A 13 44.70 8.14 -20.40
N ARG A 14 43.54 7.70 -19.89
CA ARG A 14 43.15 7.89 -18.48
C ARG A 14 43.77 6.83 -17.56
N ALA A 15 44.56 7.26 -16.57
CA ALA A 15 45.23 6.38 -15.62
C ALA A 15 44.32 6.02 -14.42
N PHE A 16 43.74 4.83 -14.45
CA PHE A 16 42.97 4.26 -13.32
C PHE A 16 43.87 3.56 -12.30
N SER A 17 43.57 3.68 -11.01
CA SER A 17 44.21 2.90 -9.94
C SER A 17 43.87 1.41 -10.05
N LYS A 18 44.62 0.55 -9.35
CA LYS A 18 44.37 -0.91 -9.32
C LYS A 18 42.93 -1.27 -8.93
N LEU A 19 42.33 -0.52 -8.00
CA LEU A 19 40.96 -0.75 -7.54
C LEU A 19 39.95 -0.34 -8.62
N GLU A 20 40.11 0.83 -9.22
CA GLU A 20 39.27 1.29 -10.34
C GLU A 20 39.34 0.35 -11.55
N GLN A 21 40.52 -0.21 -11.86
CA GLN A 21 40.67 -1.24 -12.90
C GLN A 21 39.92 -2.55 -12.59
N THR A 22 39.68 -2.87 -11.32
CA THR A 22 38.79 -4.00 -10.93
C THR A 22 37.31 -3.65 -10.92
N MET A 23 36.96 -2.36 -10.91
CA MET A 23 35.58 -1.88 -11.03
C MET A 23 35.10 -1.80 -12.49
N ILE A 24 35.99 -1.78 -13.48
CA ILE A 24 35.61 -1.92 -14.89
C ILE A 24 35.04 -3.33 -15.09
N TRP A 25 33.78 -3.42 -15.52
CA TRP A 25 33.11 -4.72 -15.65
C TRP A 25 33.72 -5.57 -16.77
N LYS A 26 33.61 -6.89 -16.63
CA LYS A 26 34.13 -7.87 -17.60
C LYS A 26 32.98 -8.73 -18.09
N LYS A 27 32.70 -8.67 -19.40
CA LYS A 27 31.64 -9.46 -20.06
C LYS A 27 31.93 -10.96 -19.84
N PRO A 28 31.05 -11.72 -19.15
CA PRO A 28 31.23 -13.16 -18.99
C PRO A 28 31.01 -13.89 -20.33
N GLN A 29 31.52 -15.10 -20.48
CA GLN A 29 31.38 -15.90 -21.72
C GLN A 29 29.93 -16.19 -22.12
N SER A 30 28.98 -16.09 -21.19
CA SER A 30 27.54 -16.25 -21.41
C SER A 30 26.81 -14.93 -21.73
N HIS A 31 27.53 -13.80 -21.79
CA HIS A 31 26.98 -12.53 -22.25
C HIS A 31 26.77 -12.55 -23.77
N GLN A 32 25.65 -12.01 -24.20
CA GLN A 32 25.35 -11.80 -25.62
C GLN A 32 25.05 -10.33 -25.81
N THR A 33 26.01 -9.64 -26.41
CA THR A 33 25.87 -8.26 -26.87
C THR A 33 24.61 -8.13 -27.71
N SER A 34 23.86 -7.06 -27.47
CA SER A 34 22.59 -6.80 -28.11
C SER A 34 22.64 -5.54 -28.98
N ASP A 35 21.64 -5.37 -29.84
CA ASP A 35 21.61 -4.22 -30.75
C ASP A 35 21.39 -2.91 -29.98
N GLU A 36 20.70 -2.94 -28.84
CA GLU A 36 20.57 -1.80 -27.92
C GLU A 36 21.90 -1.48 -27.20
N GLU A 37 22.68 -2.50 -26.83
CA GLU A 37 24.03 -2.35 -26.26
C GLU A 37 24.99 -1.67 -27.23
N LEU A 38 25.03 -2.14 -28.49
CA LEU A 38 25.83 -1.54 -29.54
C LEU A 38 25.37 -0.13 -29.88
N ARG A 39 24.05 0.11 -29.95
CA ARG A 39 23.48 1.43 -30.25
C ARG A 39 23.90 2.45 -29.19
N ILE A 40 23.62 2.18 -27.91
CA ILE A 40 23.93 3.12 -26.81
C ILE A 40 25.45 3.34 -26.69
N ALA A 41 26.27 2.29 -26.79
CA ALA A 41 27.73 2.43 -26.76
C ALA A 41 28.25 3.29 -27.93
N SER A 42 27.70 3.11 -29.14
CA SER A 42 28.06 3.89 -30.32
C SER A 42 27.63 5.35 -30.22
N GLU A 43 26.42 5.63 -29.74
CA GLU A 43 25.91 7.00 -29.53
C GLU A 43 26.74 7.77 -28.48
N ILE A 44 27.10 7.13 -27.36
CA ILE A 44 27.97 7.73 -26.34
C ILE A 44 29.37 8.00 -26.90
N ALA A 45 29.97 7.03 -27.62
CA ALA A 45 31.31 7.17 -28.16
C ALA A 45 31.40 8.23 -29.28
N LEU A 46 30.41 8.29 -30.19
CA LEU A 46 30.38 9.26 -31.28
C LEU A 46 30.25 10.71 -30.78
N ASN A 47 29.47 10.94 -29.72
CA ASN A 47 29.25 12.27 -29.16
C ASN A 47 30.22 12.60 -28.00
N TRP A 48 31.20 11.74 -27.69
CA TRP A 48 31.99 11.84 -26.45
C TRP A 48 32.80 13.14 -26.32
N THR A 49 33.24 13.69 -27.45
CA THR A 49 34.07 14.90 -27.55
C THR A 49 33.30 16.17 -27.86
N ASP A 50 31.98 16.09 -28.09
CA ASP A 50 31.14 17.26 -28.36
C ASP A 50 30.86 18.03 -27.07
N PRO A 51 31.16 19.35 -26.97
CA PRO A 51 30.98 20.10 -25.74
C PRO A 51 29.51 20.43 -25.41
N GLU A 52 28.57 20.30 -26.34
CA GLU A 52 27.14 20.63 -26.15
C GLU A 52 26.25 19.38 -26.23
N MET A 53 26.54 18.45 -27.14
CA MET A 53 25.72 17.26 -27.44
C MET A 53 26.20 15.95 -26.78
N LYS A 54 27.21 15.98 -25.90
CA LYS A 54 27.75 14.77 -25.25
C LYS A 54 26.67 13.97 -24.53
N ILE A 55 26.51 12.70 -24.89
CA ILE A 55 25.58 11.78 -24.23
C ILE A 55 26.26 11.18 -22.98
N PHE A 56 25.74 11.52 -21.80
CA PHE A 56 26.23 11.08 -20.49
C PHE A 56 25.10 10.72 -19.49
N ASN A 57 23.82 10.90 -19.86
CA ASN A 57 22.66 10.45 -19.10
C ASN A 57 21.78 9.51 -19.94
N VAL A 58 21.61 8.27 -19.48
CA VAL A 58 20.84 7.22 -20.16
C VAL A 58 19.71 6.72 -19.27
N LEU A 59 18.49 6.65 -19.80
CA LEU A 59 17.33 6.04 -19.15
C LEU A 59 17.02 4.66 -19.76
N LEU A 60 16.95 3.63 -18.91
CA LEU A 60 16.52 2.29 -19.29
C LEU A 60 15.19 1.98 -18.58
N GLU A 61 14.08 2.00 -19.32
CA GLU A 61 12.71 1.93 -18.77
C GLU A 61 11.95 0.73 -19.36
N GLY A 62 11.62 -0.25 -18.53
CA GLY A 62 11.03 -1.51 -18.98
C GLY A 62 10.82 -2.50 -17.84
N ASP A 63 10.56 -3.77 -18.14
CA ASP A 63 10.02 -4.68 -17.13
C ASP A 63 11.05 -5.33 -16.20
N ALA A 64 10.56 -5.99 -15.15
CA ALA A 64 11.37 -6.65 -14.14
C ALA A 64 12.18 -7.82 -14.73
N GLY A 65 13.49 -7.62 -14.89
CA GLY A 65 14.40 -8.64 -15.40
C GLY A 65 14.54 -8.72 -16.93
N SER A 66 14.10 -7.71 -17.69
CA SER A 66 14.32 -7.62 -19.13
C SER A 66 15.80 -7.54 -19.54
N GLY A 67 16.63 -6.87 -18.74
CA GLY A 67 18.09 -6.83 -18.95
C GLY A 67 18.81 -5.58 -18.44
N LYS A 68 18.08 -4.50 -18.13
CA LYS A 68 18.58 -3.15 -17.76
C LYS A 68 19.95 -3.11 -17.05
N THR A 69 20.10 -3.77 -15.90
CA THR A 69 21.35 -3.80 -15.10
C THR A 69 22.52 -4.55 -15.76
N GLN A 70 22.27 -5.50 -16.67
CA GLN A 70 23.34 -6.12 -17.46
C GLN A 70 23.75 -5.24 -18.64
N LEU A 71 22.82 -4.47 -19.21
CA LEU A 71 23.12 -3.45 -20.23
C LEU A 71 23.97 -2.31 -19.62
N ALA A 72 23.60 -1.79 -18.46
CA ALA A 72 24.40 -0.79 -17.71
C ALA A 72 25.84 -1.29 -17.41
N LYS A 73 25.99 -2.58 -17.11
CA LYS A 73 27.31 -3.21 -16.90
C LYS A 73 28.08 -3.46 -18.19
N ALA A 74 27.40 -3.85 -19.28
CA ALA A 74 28.03 -4.00 -20.58
C ALA A 74 28.64 -2.67 -21.06
N LEU A 75 27.92 -1.56 -20.88
CA LEU A 75 28.42 -0.21 -21.17
C LEU A 75 29.69 0.14 -20.37
N SER A 76 29.85 -0.32 -19.13
CA SER A 76 31.12 -0.15 -18.38
C SER A 76 32.29 -0.87 -19.06
N ALA A 77 32.04 -2.08 -19.59
CA ALA A 77 33.05 -2.85 -20.32
C ALA A 77 33.36 -2.27 -21.70
N ASP A 78 32.37 -1.70 -22.40
CA ASP A 78 32.56 -1.10 -23.74
C ASP A 78 33.24 0.26 -23.67
N LEU A 79 32.81 1.11 -22.73
CA LEU A 79 33.34 2.46 -22.51
C LEU A 79 34.67 2.46 -21.73
N GLN A 80 35.04 1.33 -21.10
CA GLN A 80 36.16 1.18 -20.15
C GLN A 80 36.07 2.10 -18.91
N LEU A 81 34.85 2.43 -18.49
CA LEU A 81 34.60 3.21 -17.27
C LEU A 81 34.40 2.28 -16.06
N PRO A 82 34.99 2.59 -14.88
CA PRO A 82 34.66 1.92 -13.62
C PRO A 82 33.15 1.94 -13.34
N TYR A 83 32.56 0.79 -13.01
CA TYR A 83 31.15 0.68 -12.65
C TYR A 83 30.95 0.82 -11.14
N THR A 84 30.04 1.69 -10.74
CA THR A 84 29.39 1.62 -9.42
C THR A 84 27.87 1.73 -9.57
N LYS A 85 27.15 1.44 -8.49
CA LYS A 85 25.68 1.49 -8.49
C LYS A 85 25.12 1.88 -7.13
N ILE A 86 23.92 2.45 -7.16
CA ILE A 86 23.08 2.66 -5.99
C ILE A 86 21.71 2.03 -6.22
N THR A 87 21.14 1.40 -5.19
CA THR A 87 19.80 0.82 -5.24
C THR A 87 18.90 1.64 -4.35
N CYS A 88 17.94 2.33 -4.96
CA CYS A 88 17.05 3.24 -4.26
C CYS A 88 15.98 2.45 -3.49
N PHE A 89 15.49 3.03 -2.40
CA PHE A 89 14.45 2.44 -1.56
C PHE A 89 13.47 3.51 -1.08
N ALA A 90 12.34 3.08 -0.50
CA ALA A 90 11.19 3.95 -0.30
C ALA A 90 11.49 5.14 0.62
N ASP A 91 12.17 4.89 1.73
CA ASP A 91 12.45 5.88 2.78
C ASP A 91 13.89 6.42 2.71
N MET A 92 14.51 6.38 1.53
CA MET A 92 15.86 6.88 1.24
C MET A 92 15.95 8.39 1.42
N ASP A 93 17.01 8.86 2.08
CA ASP A 93 17.19 10.26 2.46
C ASP A 93 18.41 10.94 1.79
N LYS A 94 18.67 12.22 2.12
CA LYS A 94 19.79 12.97 1.51
C LYS A 94 21.17 12.47 1.94
N SER A 95 21.30 11.82 3.09
CA SER A 95 22.55 11.23 3.55
C SER A 95 22.88 9.93 2.81
N ASP A 96 21.88 9.15 2.38
CA ASP A 96 22.09 8.03 1.45
C ASP A 96 22.60 8.52 0.09
N VAL A 97 22.02 9.63 -0.40
CA VAL A 97 22.29 10.20 -1.73
C VAL A 97 23.65 10.90 -1.78
N PHE A 98 24.02 11.64 -0.73
CA PHE A 98 25.21 12.48 -0.71
C PHE A 98 26.37 11.93 0.15
N GLY A 99 26.06 11.16 1.18
CA GLY A 99 26.98 10.78 2.25
C GLY A 99 26.67 11.45 3.58
N ALA A 100 27.22 10.89 4.65
CA ALA A 100 26.95 11.31 6.03
C ALA A 100 28.21 11.84 6.74
N LEU A 101 28.03 12.78 7.67
CA LEU A 101 29.03 13.12 8.68
C LEU A 101 28.87 12.17 9.86
N LEU A 102 29.76 11.19 9.99
CA LEU A 102 29.73 10.22 11.07
C LEU A 102 30.72 10.61 12.18
N PRO A 103 30.33 10.52 13.46
CA PRO A 103 31.26 10.68 14.57
C PRO A 103 32.21 9.47 14.64
N VAL A 104 33.51 9.75 14.64
CA VAL A 104 34.60 8.79 14.78
C VAL A 104 35.32 9.09 16.08
N ILE A 105 35.59 8.05 16.87
CA ILE A 105 36.44 8.14 18.06
C ILE A 105 37.89 8.11 17.59
N ASN A 106 38.71 9.03 18.10
CA ASN A 106 40.03 9.32 17.56
C ASN A 106 41.13 8.35 18.03
N THR A 107 40.96 7.05 17.76
CA THR A 107 42.02 6.01 17.84
C THR A 107 42.79 5.88 16.52
N ASP A 108 42.13 6.16 15.39
CA ASP A 108 42.62 5.81 14.06
C ASP A 108 43.21 7.03 13.34
N GLN A 109 44.52 7.27 13.48
CA GLN A 109 45.21 8.11 12.50
C GLN A 109 45.35 7.35 11.18
N GLU A 110 45.36 8.04 10.03
CA GLU A 110 45.38 7.35 8.73
C GLU A 110 46.66 6.53 8.48
N GLU A 111 47.78 6.86 9.15
CA GLU A 111 49.00 6.03 9.16
C GLU A 111 48.85 4.72 9.95
N ASP A 112 47.98 4.70 10.96
CA ASP A 112 47.74 3.53 11.81
C ASP A 112 46.70 2.59 11.19
N LYS A 113 45.84 3.09 10.29
CA LYS A 113 44.77 2.27 9.69
C LYS A 113 45.30 1.15 8.79
N ASP A 114 46.21 1.44 7.87
CA ASP A 114 46.87 0.41 7.03
C ASP A 114 47.64 -0.61 7.90
N LEU A 115 48.06 -0.20 9.10
CA LEU A 115 48.77 -1.00 10.09
C LEU A 115 47.81 -1.90 10.89
N LEU A 116 46.64 -1.40 11.25
CA LEU A 116 45.56 -2.15 11.91
C LEU A 116 44.91 -3.16 10.96
N ASP A 117 44.54 -2.76 9.75
CA ASP A 117 43.99 -3.66 8.73
C ASP A 117 44.98 -4.81 8.42
N ALA A 118 46.28 -4.54 8.47
CA ALA A 118 47.36 -5.54 8.38
C ALA A 118 47.43 -6.49 9.58
N ILE A 119 47.27 -5.98 10.81
CA ILE A 119 47.24 -6.78 12.04
C ILE A 119 46.02 -7.71 12.04
N TYR A 120 44.83 -7.21 11.70
CA TYR A 120 43.60 -7.99 11.63
C TYR A 120 43.60 -9.09 10.54
N GLN A 121 44.55 -9.04 9.59
CA GLN A 121 44.75 -10.06 8.55
C GLN A 121 45.82 -11.10 8.90
N SER A 122 46.44 -11.04 10.09
CA SER A 122 47.64 -11.80 10.45
C SER A 122 47.49 -12.56 11.77
N ASP A 123 47.30 -13.89 11.72
CA ASP A 123 47.09 -14.75 12.91
C ASP A 123 48.33 -14.92 13.82
N CYS A 124 49.50 -14.37 13.46
CA CYS A 124 50.77 -14.62 14.14
C CYS A 124 51.64 -13.36 14.32
N PHE A 125 52.23 -13.23 15.51
CA PHE A 125 53.09 -12.10 15.91
C PHE A 125 54.37 -11.95 15.05
N GLU A 126 54.95 -13.06 14.58
CA GLU A 126 56.12 -13.00 13.70
C GLU A 126 55.77 -12.41 12.31
N ASP A 127 54.57 -12.72 11.80
CA ASP A 127 54.09 -12.23 10.50
C ASP A 127 53.69 -10.75 10.57
N VAL A 128 53.03 -10.33 11.66
CA VAL A 128 52.78 -8.90 11.96
C VAL A 128 54.07 -8.09 11.96
N LEU A 129 55.12 -8.57 12.65
CA LEU A 129 56.41 -7.91 12.67
C LEU A 129 57.07 -7.88 11.28
N ALA A 130 57.03 -8.99 10.53
CA ALA A 130 57.55 -9.05 9.16
C ALA A 130 56.83 -8.06 8.22
N LEU A 131 55.51 -7.86 8.39
CA LEU A 131 54.74 -6.91 7.61
C LEU A 131 55.08 -5.46 7.98
N ILE A 132 55.18 -5.11 9.27
CA ILE A 132 55.60 -3.78 9.74
C ILE A 132 57.01 -3.44 9.25
N GLN A 133 57.94 -4.41 9.31
CA GLN A 133 59.28 -4.26 8.74
C GLN A 133 59.24 -3.96 7.24
N ARG A 134 58.38 -4.65 6.48
CA ARG A 134 58.23 -4.46 5.03
C ARG A 134 57.55 -3.14 4.67
N HIS A 135 56.55 -2.72 5.43
CA HIS A 135 55.77 -1.51 5.15
C HIS A 135 56.58 -0.24 5.41
N PHE A 136 57.23 -0.15 6.58
CA PHE A 136 58.00 1.02 7.00
C PHE A 136 59.51 0.91 6.72
N SER A 137 59.97 -0.16 6.04
CA SER A 137 61.39 -0.44 5.76
C SER A 137 62.27 -0.44 7.04
N LEU A 138 61.76 -1.02 8.12
CA LEU A 138 62.38 -1.01 9.45
C LEU A 138 63.19 -2.28 9.77
N THR A 139 64.20 -2.13 10.62
CA THR A 139 64.85 -3.26 11.31
C THR A 139 63.89 -3.89 12.32
N ARG A 140 64.05 -5.20 12.59
CA ARG A 140 63.14 -5.97 13.46
C ARG A 140 63.00 -5.39 14.87
N GLU A 141 64.05 -4.78 15.39
CA GLU A 141 64.07 -4.07 16.68
C GLU A 141 63.21 -2.79 16.63
N ARG A 142 63.33 -2.00 15.55
CA ARG A 142 62.51 -0.78 15.36
C ARG A 142 61.05 -1.09 15.05
N ALA A 143 60.77 -2.19 14.35
CA ALA A 143 59.40 -2.68 14.15
C ALA A 143 58.76 -3.11 15.47
N ARG A 144 59.51 -3.82 16.34
CA ARG A 144 59.05 -4.14 17.71
C ARG A 144 58.85 -2.89 18.56
N ALA A 145 59.75 -1.90 18.48
CA ALA A 145 59.59 -0.63 19.20
C ALA A 145 58.33 0.13 18.74
N LYS A 146 58.11 0.31 17.42
CA LYS A 146 56.91 0.99 16.90
C LYS A 146 55.61 0.22 17.22
N PHE A 147 55.65 -1.12 17.28
CA PHE A 147 54.51 -1.93 17.69
C PHE A 147 54.21 -1.81 19.20
N ALA A 148 55.23 -1.74 20.04
CA ALA A 148 55.06 -1.45 21.47
C ALA A 148 54.53 -0.03 21.71
N GLU A 149 55.06 0.95 20.98
CA GLU A 149 54.60 2.35 20.98
C GLU A 149 53.12 2.45 20.56
N LEU A 150 52.69 1.70 19.53
CA LEU A 150 51.28 1.59 19.14
C LEU A 150 50.39 1.05 20.27
N ILE A 151 50.81 -0.02 20.94
CA ILE A 151 50.06 -0.62 22.06
C ILE A 151 49.99 0.34 23.26
N GLU A 152 51.12 0.92 23.67
CA GLU A 152 51.19 1.89 24.77
C GLU A 152 50.32 3.13 24.49
N ARG A 153 50.23 3.55 23.23
CA ARG A 153 49.36 4.64 22.76
C ARG A 153 47.86 4.27 22.80
N ILE A 154 47.51 3.02 22.50
CA ILE A 154 46.14 2.50 22.65
C ILE A 154 45.78 2.42 24.14
N GLU A 155 46.64 1.84 24.97
CA GLU A 155 46.43 1.70 26.43
C GLU A 155 46.38 3.04 27.18
N THR A 156 47.07 4.08 26.69
CA THR A 156 47.01 5.43 27.29
C THR A 156 45.89 6.32 26.75
N SER A 157 45.12 5.87 25.75
CA SER A 157 44.05 6.67 25.11
C SER A 157 42.75 6.81 25.92
N ASP A 158 42.71 6.30 27.16
CA ASP A 158 41.58 6.36 28.11
C ASP A 158 41.17 7.81 28.52
N GLN A 159 41.93 8.83 28.15
CA GLN A 159 41.66 10.24 28.49
C GLN A 159 40.80 10.95 27.43
N GLN A 160 39.48 10.86 27.62
CA GLN A 160 38.42 11.60 26.90
C GLN A 160 38.44 11.47 25.37
N PRO A 161 37.61 10.57 24.77
CA PRO A 161 37.55 10.41 23.32
C PRO A 161 37.08 11.70 22.63
N THR A 162 38.01 12.37 21.94
CA THR A 162 37.70 13.54 21.11
C THR A 162 36.93 13.10 19.87
N ILE A 163 35.61 13.32 19.87
CA ILE A 163 34.73 12.96 18.75
C ILE A 163 35.07 13.85 17.55
N GLN A 164 35.60 13.26 16.49
CA GLN A 164 35.83 13.93 15.21
C GLN A 164 34.75 13.50 14.20
N TYR A 165 34.23 14.44 13.41
CA TYR A 165 33.23 14.11 12.39
C TYR A 165 33.91 13.89 11.04
N LYS A 166 33.90 12.64 10.55
CA LYS A 166 34.42 12.29 9.22
C LYS A 166 33.28 12.18 8.22
N PHE A 167 33.44 12.80 7.05
CA PHE A 167 32.47 12.69 5.97
C PHE A 167 32.71 11.42 5.16
N TYR A 168 31.67 10.61 4.98
CA TYR A 168 31.69 9.41 4.17
C TYR A 168 30.85 9.64 2.90
N PRO A 169 31.46 9.97 1.74
CA PRO A 169 30.73 10.24 0.51
C PRO A 169 30.03 8.99 0.00
N SER A 170 28.82 9.17 -0.55
CA SER A 170 28.03 8.12 -1.21
C SER A 170 28.68 7.63 -2.52
N GLU A 171 28.19 6.51 -3.06
CA GLU A 171 28.59 6.05 -4.40
C GLU A 171 28.20 7.03 -5.51
N ILE A 172 27.15 7.84 -5.33
CA ILE A 172 26.80 8.91 -6.28
C ILE A 172 27.89 9.99 -6.27
N VAL A 173 28.30 10.47 -5.09
CA VAL A 173 29.33 11.50 -4.97
C VAL A 173 30.69 10.99 -5.48
N ARG A 174 31.07 9.76 -5.13
CA ARG A 174 32.29 9.11 -5.66
C ARG A 174 32.27 9.03 -7.19
N ALA A 175 31.14 8.64 -7.79
CA ALA A 175 31.03 8.51 -9.23
C ALA A 175 31.06 9.86 -9.98
N LEU A 176 30.45 10.89 -9.40
CA LEU A 176 30.45 12.25 -9.94
C LEU A 176 31.84 12.89 -9.82
N GLU A 177 32.53 12.73 -8.69
CA GLU A 177 33.89 13.23 -8.47
C GLU A 177 34.91 12.51 -9.35
N LYS A 178 34.86 11.17 -9.38
CA LYS A 178 35.83 10.33 -10.09
C LYS A 178 35.45 9.96 -11.51
N GLY A 179 34.36 10.47 -12.07
CA GLY A 179 33.99 10.19 -13.46
C GLY A 179 33.82 8.70 -13.75
N TYR A 180 32.96 8.03 -12.99
CA TYR A 180 32.61 6.63 -13.16
C TYR A 180 31.31 6.47 -14.00
N LEU A 181 31.00 5.23 -14.39
CA LEU A 181 29.65 4.85 -14.79
C LEU A 181 28.83 4.51 -13.53
N LEU A 182 27.80 5.31 -13.25
CA LEU A 182 26.89 5.17 -12.12
C LEU A 182 25.55 4.58 -12.58
N GLU A 183 25.18 3.39 -12.09
CA GLU A 183 23.82 2.87 -12.25
C GLU A 183 22.94 3.30 -11.07
N ILE A 184 21.92 4.12 -11.33
CA ILE A 184 20.88 4.49 -10.34
C ILE A 184 19.70 3.55 -10.54
N GLN A 185 19.53 2.59 -9.64
CA GLN A 185 18.49 1.55 -9.74
C GLN A 185 17.23 1.99 -9.00
N GLU A 186 16.11 2.00 -9.74
CA GLU A 186 14.73 2.16 -9.26
C GLU A 186 14.46 3.44 -8.44
N PRO A 187 14.94 4.64 -8.86
CA PRO A 187 14.71 5.90 -8.12
C PRO A 187 13.23 6.29 -8.01
N THR A 188 12.38 5.73 -8.87
CA THR A 188 10.91 5.85 -8.82
C THR A 188 10.29 5.30 -7.53
N VAL A 189 11.01 4.49 -6.75
CA VAL A 189 10.59 3.99 -5.43
C VAL A 189 10.65 5.08 -4.35
N ILE A 190 11.48 6.12 -4.51
CA ILE A 190 11.79 7.10 -3.45
C ILE A 190 10.57 7.96 -3.10
N ARG A 191 10.22 8.00 -1.80
CA ARG A 191 9.07 8.75 -1.27
C ARG A 191 9.38 10.24 -1.03
N ASP A 192 10.63 10.62 -0.78
CA ASP A 192 11.00 12.04 -0.67
C ASP A 192 11.28 12.66 -2.06
N ALA A 193 10.39 13.56 -2.48
CA ALA A 193 10.61 14.34 -3.69
C ALA A 193 11.86 15.26 -3.60
N SER A 194 12.29 15.64 -2.39
CA SER A 194 13.46 16.50 -2.19
C SER A 194 14.79 15.77 -2.43
N VAL A 195 14.80 14.44 -2.36
CA VAL A 195 15.90 13.58 -2.86
C VAL A 195 15.89 13.51 -4.40
N LEU A 196 14.73 13.34 -5.03
CA LEU A 196 14.64 13.30 -6.49
C LEU A 196 15.04 14.65 -7.13
N VAL A 197 14.68 15.77 -6.50
CA VAL A 197 15.14 17.11 -6.92
C VAL A 197 16.66 17.28 -6.71
N ALA A 198 17.24 16.69 -5.66
CA ALA A 198 18.69 16.69 -5.46
C ALA A 198 19.45 15.93 -6.58
N LEU A 199 18.85 14.92 -7.20
CA LEU A 199 19.44 14.22 -8.35
C LEU A 199 19.42 15.05 -9.65
N ASN A 200 18.54 16.05 -9.80
CA ASN A 200 18.56 16.92 -10.99
C ASN A 200 19.93 17.61 -11.17
N SER A 201 20.52 18.11 -10.08
CA SER A 201 21.83 18.78 -10.09
C SER A 201 23.02 17.83 -10.29
N ALA A 202 22.83 16.52 -10.08
CA ALA A 202 23.82 15.49 -10.47
C ALA A 202 23.75 15.16 -11.97
N LEU A 203 22.60 15.38 -12.60
CA LEU A 203 22.34 15.04 -14.00
C LEU A 203 22.69 16.18 -14.97
N GLU A 204 22.82 17.42 -14.49
CA GLU A 204 23.22 18.55 -15.33
C GLU A 204 24.69 18.45 -15.79
N GLN A 205 24.98 18.90 -17.02
CA GLN A 205 26.31 18.80 -17.65
C GLN A 205 27.41 19.52 -16.85
N ASN A 206 27.09 20.70 -16.32
CA ASN A 206 27.93 21.46 -15.41
C ASN A 206 27.43 21.34 -13.95
N GLY A 207 26.76 20.24 -13.65
CA GLY A 207 26.13 19.97 -12.36
C GLY A 207 27.09 20.10 -11.19
N MET A 208 26.62 20.76 -10.13
CA MET A 208 27.33 20.88 -8.86
C MET A 208 26.44 20.37 -7.73
N LEU A 209 26.96 19.40 -7.00
CA LEU A 209 26.28 18.74 -5.89
C LEU A 209 26.84 19.32 -4.58
N ASN A 210 25.93 19.91 -3.79
CA ASN A 210 26.25 20.57 -2.51
C ASN A 210 26.26 19.53 -1.38
N ILE A 211 27.42 19.33 -0.75
CA ILE A 211 27.64 18.40 0.36
C ILE A 211 28.03 19.17 1.64
N PRO A 212 27.87 18.58 2.85
CA PRO A 212 28.25 19.26 4.10
C PRO A 212 29.71 19.74 4.19
N THR A 213 30.60 19.23 3.34
CA THR A 213 32.02 19.61 3.26
C THR A 213 32.37 20.56 2.12
N GLY A 214 31.42 20.95 1.25
CA GLY A 214 31.66 21.84 0.10
C GLY A 214 30.84 21.51 -1.15
N PHE A 215 31.41 21.73 -2.33
CA PHE A 215 30.75 21.48 -3.61
C PHE A 215 31.54 20.47 -4.44
N VAL A 216 30.87 19.43 -4.94
CA VAL A 216 31.42 18.46 -5.89
C VAL A 216 30.85 18.77 -7.28
N ARG A 217 31.73 19.13 -8.21
CA ARG A 217 31.36 19.32 -9.63
C ARG A 217 31.39 17.97 -10.34
N ARG A 218 30.42 17.72 -11.22
CA ARG A 218 30.41 16.52 -12.08
C ARG A 218 31.66 16.48 -12.96
N HIS A 219 32.38 15.36 -12.89
CA HIS A 219 33.51 15.04 -13.77
C HIS A 219 33.00 14.82 -15.22
N PRO A 220 33.68 15.34 -16.26
CA PRO A 220 33.20 15.28 -17.65
C PRO A 220 33.02 13.85 -18.20
N ASP A 221 33.73 12.87 -17.62
CA ASP A 221 33.62 11.45 -17.97
C ASP A 221 32.58 10.66 -17.16
N CYS A 222 31.85 11.30 -16.23
CA CYS A 222 30.81 10.60 -15.48
C CYS A 222 29.63 10.28 -16.38
N VAL A 223 29.26 9.01 -16.47
CA VAL A 223 28.06 8.52 -17.19
C VAL A 223 27.05 8.02 -16.16
N VAL A 224 25.81 8.48 -16.23
CA VAL A 224 24.73 8.06 -15.33
C VAL A 224 23.71 7.24 -16.11
N VAL A 225 23.43 6.02 -15.65
CA VAL A 225 22.44 5.12 -16.21
C VAL A 225 21.32 4.91 -15.20
N ILE A 226 20.15 5.50 -15.44
CA ILE A 226 18.96 5.29 -14.61
C ILE A 226 18.25 4.03 -15.11
N THR A 227 17.96 3.09 -14.20
CA THR A 227 17.14 1.90 -14.52
C THR A 227 15.83 1.92 -13.73
N THR A 228 14.69 1.72 -14.38
CA THR A 228 13.38 1.73 -13.71
C THR A 228 12.39 0.69 -14.27
N ASN A 229 11.41 0.31 -13.44
CA ASN A 229 10.35 -0.64 -13.73
C ASN A 229 9.03 0.12 -13.99
N ARG A 230 8.38 -0.17 -15.13
CA ARG A 230 7.15 0.52 -15.56
C ARG A 230 5.94 0.25 -14.65
N ASN A 231 5.71 -1.02 -14.29
CA ASN A 231 4.47 -1.47 -13.63
C ASN A 231 4.70 -2.03 -12.20
N TYR A 232 5.68 -1.50 -11.46
CA TYR A 232 6.03 -2.03 -10.13
C TYR A 232 5.26 -1.33 -9.00
N GLN A 233 4.83 -2.08 -7.98
CA GLN A 233 4.08 -1.52 -6.85
C GLN A 233 4.94 -0.50 -6.08
N GLY A 234 4.33 0.62 -5.67
CA GLY A 234 5.02 1.71 -4.97
C GLY A 234 5.87 2.63 -5.86
N ASN A 235 6.07 2.32 -7.15
CA ASN A 235 6.76 3.24 -8.06
C ASN A 235 5.88 4.45 -8.38
N ARG A 236 6.43 5.65 -8.15
CA ARG A 236 5.92 6.89 -8.72
C ARG A 236 6.42 7.07 -10.16
N PRO A 237 5.70 7.80 -11.02
CA PRO A 237 6.24 8.18 -12.33
C PRO A 237 7.53 8.99 -12.15
N LEU A 238 8.53 8.75 -13.01
CA LEU A 238 9.77 9.54 -13.02
C LEU A 238 9.41 11.01 -13.30
N ASN A 239 9.86 11.91 -12.42
CA ASN A 239 9.62 13.35 -12.53
C ASN A 239 10.02 13.86 -13.92
N GLU A 240 9.17 14.69 -14.53
CA GLU A 240 9.40 15.32 -15.83
C GLU A 240 10.77 16.02 -15.90
N SER A 241 11.19 16.70 -14.82
CA SER A 241 12.51 17.36 -14.75
C SER A 241 13.70 16.39 -14.79
N LEU A 242 13.52 15.15 -14.32
CA LEU A 242 14.53 14.10 -14.42
C LEU A 242 14.51 13.48 -15.83
N ARG A 243 13.32 13.30 -16.42
CA ARG A 243 13.16 12.73 -17.76
C ARG A 243 13.70 13.64 -18.86
N ASP A 244 13.49 14.95 -18.74
CA ASP A 244 14.03 16.00 -19.63
C ASP A 244 15.57 16.07 -19.61
N ARG A 245 16.21 15.67 -18.49
CA ARG A 245 17.67 15.58 -18.35
C ARG A 245 18.27 14.29 -18.95
N MET A 246 17.47 13.39 -19.53
CA MET A 246 17.94 12.16 -20.16
C MET A 246 18.21 12.40 -21.65
N GLN A 247 19.43 12.12 -22.10
CA GLN A 247 19.85 12.37 -23.48
C GLN A 247 19.60 11.16 -24.39
N HIS A 248 19.56 9.96 -23.81
CA HIS A 248 19.11 8.73 -24.45
C HIS A 248 18.09 8.03 -23.55
N ALA A 249 17.04 7.44 -24.12
CA ALA A 249 16.03 6.68 -23.39
C ALA A 249 15.56 5.44 -24.18
N GLU A 250 15.85 4.23 -23.68
CA GLU A 250 15.54 2.97 -24.36
C GLU A 250 14.44 2.17 -23.63
N LYS A 251 13.53 1.56 -24.41
CA LYS A 251 12.44 0.70 -23.90
C LYS A 251 12.88 -0.76 -23.80
N MET A 252 13.10 -1.23 -22.56
CA MET A 252 13.66 -2.55 -22.30
C MET A 252 12.58 -3.60 -21.98
N ASP A 253 11.93 -4.13 -23.01
CA ASP A 253 10.93 -5.21 -22.93
C ASP A 253 11.56 -6.63 -22.91
N LEU A 254 10.74 -7.68 -22.99
CA LEU A 254 11.19 -9.05 -23.29
C LEU A 254 11.65 -9.16 -24.76
N PRO A 255 12.85 -9.70 -25.05
CA PRO A 255 13.38 -9.79 -26.41
C PRO A 255 12.65 -10.85 -27.25
N GLU A 256 12.94 -10.91 -28.56
CA GLU A 256 12.39 -11.91 -29.46
C GLU A 256 12.66 -13.36 -29.02
N LEU A 257 11.77 -14.29 -29.38
CA LEU A 257 11.83 -15.70 -28.98
C LEU A 257 13.21 -16.35 -29.27
N ALA A 258 13.79 -16.10 -30.45
CA ALA A 258 15.11 -16.60 -30.82
C ALA A 258 16.20 -16.09 -29.87
N VAL A 259 16.17 -14.80 -29.54
CA VAL A 259 17.12 -14.14 -28.63
C VAL A 259 16.91 -14.60 -27.18
N MET A 260 15.66 -14.84 -26.75
CA MET A 260 15.37 -15.45 -25.45
C MET A 260 16.06 -16.81 -25.32
N VAL A 261 15.84 -17.69 -26.30
CA VAL A 261 16.40 -19.05 -26.34
C VAL A 261 17.92 -19.03 -26.42
N GLN A 262 18.51 -18.19 -27.29
CA GLN A 262 19.95 -18.06 -27.45
C GLN A 262 20.62 -17.61 -26.14
N ARG A 263 20.02 -16.63 -25.43
CA ARG A 263 20.47 -16.18 -24.09
C ARG A 263 20.23 -17.25 -23.03
N GLY A 264 19.13 -18.00 -23.12
CA GLY A 264 18.78 -19.10 -22.21
C GLY A 264 19.80 -20.23 -22.24
N ILE A 265 20.10 -20.74 -23.43
CA ILE A 265 21.06 -21.81 -23.67
C ILE A 265 22.46 -21.38 -23.23
N ALA A 266 22.96 -20.22 -23.67
CA ALA A 266 24.33 -19.79 -23.34
C ALA A 266 24.54 -19.47 -21.85
N LYS A 267 23.47 -19.18 -21.10
CA LYS A 267 23.56 -18.87 -19.67
C LYS A 267 23.37 -20.08 -18.75
N THR A 268 22.56 -21.05 -19.16
CA THR A 268 22.28 -22.27 -18.37
C THR A 268 23.08 -23.48 -18.86
N ASN A 269 23.65 -23.43 -20.06
CA ASN A 269 24.19 -24.55 -20.83
C ASN A 269 23.18 -25.70 -20.90
N TYR A 270 21.93 -25.38 -21.26
CA TYR A 270 20.85 -26.36 -21.48
C TYR A 270 21.04 -27.07 -22.83
N PRO A 271 20.91 -28.42 -22.90
CA PRO A 271 21.33 -29.18 -24.09
C PRO A 271 20.30 -29.18 -25.24
N ASP A 272 19.00 -29.19 -24.95
CA ASP A 272 17.96 -29.27 -25.98
C ASP A 272 17.36 -27.90 -26.31
N LYS A 273 17.58 -27.46 -27.56
CA LYS A 273 17.03 -26.21 -28.09
C LYS A 273 15.50 -26.24 -28.22
N THR A 274 14.89 -27.39 -28.51
CA THR A 274 13.45 -27.50 -28.80
C THR A 274 12.59 -27.38 -27.54
N THR A 275 12.96 -28.07 -26.45
CA THR A 275 12.37 -27.85 -25.13
C THR A 275 12.62 -26.43 -24.64
N ALA A 276 13.82 -25.87 -24.86
CA ALA A 276 14.12 -24.48 -24.49
C ALA A 276 13.28 -23.44 -25.26
N GLU A 277 12.95 -23.71 -26.53
CA GLU A 277 12.01 -22.93 -27.35
C GLU A 277 10.60 -22.97 -26.77
N LYS A 278 10.05 -24.16 -26.47
CA LYS A 278 8.72 -24.27 -25.86
C LYS A 278 8.63 -23.65 -24.48
N MET A 279 9.68 -23.73 -23.67
CA MET A 279 9.76 -23.00 -22.40
C MET A 279 9.80 -21.47 -22.59
N ALA A 280 10.38 -20.96 -23.69
CA ALA A 280 10.37 -19.53 -24.00
C ALA A 280 9.02 -19.04 -24.54
N GLU A 281 8.34 -19.85 -25.37
CA GLU A 281 6.96 -19.59 -25.83
C GLU A 281 6.00 -19.46 -24.64
N ILE A 282 6.07 -20.39 -23.68
CA ILE A 282 5.25 -20.38 -22.45
C ILE A 282 5.51 -19.13 -21.62
N ILE A 283 6.77 -18.71 -21.47
CA ILE A 283 7.11 -17.47 -20.74
C ILE A 283 6.53 -16.23 -21.44
N ARG A 284 6.59 -16.15 -22.77
CA ARG A 284 5.98 -15.04 -23.53
C ARG A 284 4.46 -15.04 -23.43
N LEU A 285 3.82 -16.20 -23.47
CA LEU A 285 2.37 -16.33 -23.26
C LEU A 285 1.97 -15.79 -21.87
N LEU A 286 2.64 -16.24 -20.81
CA LEU A 286 2.35 -15.82 -19.44
C LEU A 286 2.58 -14.32 -19.22
N ASP A 287 3.59 -13.72 -19.85
CA ASP A 287 3.81 -12.27 -19.82
C ASP A 287 2.67 -11.48 -20.51
N VAL A 288 2.24 -11.93 -21.68
CA VAL A 288 1.13 -11.32 -22.43
C VAL A 288 -0.20 -11.48 -21.68
N THR A 289 -0.49 -12.67 -21.14
CA THR A 289 -1.70 -12.92 -20.35
C THR A 289 -1.71 -12.11 -19.06
N ALA A 290 -0.58 -11.99 -18.36
CA ALA A 290 -0.49 -11.14 -17.16
C ALA A 290 -0.80 -9.68 -17.49
N LYS A 291 -0.18 -9.14 -18.55
CA LYS A 291 -0.40 -7.75 -19.00
C LYS A 291 -1.83 -7.50 -19.48
N ALA A 292 -2.43 -8.46 -20.20
CA ALA A 292 -3.81 -8.35 -20.69
C ALA A 292 -4.86 -8.32 -19.57
N ASN A 293 -4.60 -9.01 -18.45
CA ASN A 293 -5.50 -9.09 -17.29
C ASN A 293 -5.09 -8.13 -16.15
N ALA A 294 -4.19 -7.18 -16.40
CA ALA A 294 -3.64 -6.22 -15.42
C ALA A 294 -3.00 -6.87 -14.16
N ILE A 295 -2.58 -8.13 -14.24
CA ILE A 295 -1.86 -8.85 -13.18
C ILE A 295 -0.53 -8.14 -12.94
N LYS A 296 -0.23 -7.83 -11.67
CA LYS A 296 0.87 -6.92 -11.29
C LYS A 296 2.28 -7.53 -11.43
N GLY A 297 2.40 -8.84 -11.64
CA GLY A 297 3.68 -9.54 -11.84
C GLY A 297 4.09 -9.71 -13.31
N VAL A 298 5.35 -10.14 -13.53
CA VAL A 298 5.97 -10.20 -14.86
C VAL A 298 6.68 -11.54 -15.08
N ALA A 299 6.41 -12.20 -16.21
CA ALA A 299 7.13 -13.41 -16.63
C ALA A 299 8.47 -13.07 -17.33
N GLY A 300 9.37 -12.38 -16.62
CA GLY A 300 10.63 -11.91 -17.20
C GLY A 300 11.68 -13.00 -17.46
N MET A 301 12.70 -12.68 -18.29
CA MET A 301 13.85 -13.57 -18.61
C MET A 301 14.51 -14.21 -17.38
N ARG A 302 14.47 -13.53 -16.22
CA ARG A 302 14.98 -14.05 -14.94
C ARG A 302 14.26 -15.36 -14.53
N SER A 303 12.95 -15.45 -14.71
CA SER A 303 12.17 -16.65 -14.38
C SER A 303 12.40 -17.77 -15.40
N TYR A 304 12.51 -17.43 -16.69
CA TYR A 304 12.93 -18.38 -17.75
C TYR A 304 14.28 -19.04 -17.45
N PHE A 305 15.31 -18.27 -17.06
CA PHE A 305 16.63 -18.81 -16.68
C PHE A 305 16.53 -19.78 -15.49
N TYR A 306 15.73 -19.46 -14.46
CA TYR A 306 15.56 -20.34 -13.30
C TYR A 306 14.79 -21.62 -13.64
N TRP A 307 13.79 -21.55 -14.52
CA TRP A 307 13.02 -22.72 -14.95
C TRP A 307 13.86 -23.65 -15.85
N LEU A 308 14.60 -23.12 -16.83
CA LEU A 308 15.60 -23.87 -17.61
C LEU A 308 16.63 -24.56 -16.71
N ASN A 309 17.17 -23.85 -15.72
CA ASN A 309 18.17 -24.42 -14.81
C ASN A 309 17.58 -25.49 -13.89
N ALA A 310 16.33 -25.33 -13.43
CA ALA A 310 15.62 -26.35 -12.66
C ALA A 310 15.44 -27.65 -13.47
N VAL A 311 14.97 -27.54 -14.72
CA VAL A 311 14.82 -28.71 -15.62
C VAL A 311 16.18 -29.34 -15.94
N LYS A 312 17.24 -28.54 -16.13
CA LYS A 312 18.62 -29.05 -16.27
C LYS A 312 19.08 -29.85 -15.05
N GLN A 313 18.63 -29.50 -13.85
CA GLN A 313 18.94 -30.18 -12.60
C GLN A 313 18.05 -31.42 -12.35
N GLY A 314 17.24 -31.83 -13.34
CA GLY A 314 16.37 -33.01 -13.24
C GLY A 314 15.04 -32.77 -12.54
N GLN A 315 14.65 -31.50 -12.30
CA GLN A 315 13.30 -31.20 -11.83
C GLN A 315 12.31 -31.33 -13.00
N ASP A 316 11.15 -31.92 -12.74
CA ASP A 316 10.08 -32.05 -13.72
C ASP A 316 9.59 -30.64 -14.18
N PRO A 317 9.50 -30.35 -15.50
CA PRO A 317 9.07 -29.04 -15.98
C PRO A 317 7.71 -28.58 -15.44
N PHE A 318 6.77 -29.51 -15.22
CA PHE A 318 5.38 -29.20 -14.86
C PHE A 318 5.18 -28.87 -13.38
N THR A 319 6.04 -29.36 -12.50
CA THR A 319 6.10 -28.93 -11.08
C THR A 319 7.10 -27.78 -10.86
N ALA A 320 8.12 -27.66 -11.72
CA ALA A 320 9.06 -26.54 -11.66
C ALA A 320 8.42 -25.21 -12.10
N ILE A 321 7.45 -25.21 -13.02
CA ILE A 321 6.83 -23.97 -13.52
C ILE A 321 6.14 -23.17 -12.41
N ASP A 322 5.47 -23.82 -11.46
CA ASP A 322 4.75 -23.14 -10.38
C ASP A 322 5.71 -22.32 -9.52
N SER A 323 6.75 -22.97 -8.99
CA SER A 323 7.72 -22.35 -8.08
C SER A 323 8.77 -21.46 -8.76
N LYS A 324 9.02 -21.61 -10.07
CA LYS A 324 10.02 -20.84 -10.81
C LYS A 324 9.42 -19.73 -11.68
N VAL A 325 8.12 -19.79 -11.96
CA VAL A 325 7.39 -18.85 -12.83
C VAL A 325 6.09 -18.36 -12.19
N LEU A 326 5.07 -19.21 -11.97
CA LEU A 326 3.71 -18.74 -11.64
C LEU A 326 3.63 -18.00 -10.29
N TYR A 327 4.14 -18.59 -9.20
CA TYR A 327 4.17 -17.96 -7.87
C TYR A 327 5.10 -16.74 -7.77
N LYS A 328 5.74 -16.34 -8.88
CA LYS A 328 6.55 -15.12 -9.01
C LYS A 328 5.90 -14.07 -9.91
N ILE A 329 4.79 -14.43 -10.56
CA ILE A 329 3.86 -13.50 -11.20
C ILE A 329 2.79 -13.12 -10.17
N THR A 330 2.17 -14.11 -9.51
CA THR A 330 1.11 -13.87 -8.52
C THR A 330 0.94 -15.06 -7.57
N THR A 331 0.35 -14.80 -6.40
CA THR A 331 -0.09 -15.80 -5.44
C THR A 331 -1.61 -15.75 -5.20
N ASP A 332 -2.35 -14.90 -5.92
CA ASP A 332 -3.81 -14.89 -5.85
C ASP A 332 -4.41 -16.09 -6.61
N PRO A 333 -5.34 -16.88 -6.01
CA PRO A 333 -5.93 -18.04 -6.66
C PRO A 333 -6.66 -17.74 -7.98
N ASN A 334 -7.27 -16.56 -8.12
CA ASN A 334 -8.05 -16.20 -9.32
C ASN A 334 -7.10 -15.78 -10.46
N GLU A 335 -6.10 -14.94 -10.16
CA GLU A 335 -5.06 -14.58 -11.12
C GLU A 335 -4.26 -15.83 -11.57
N LEU A 336 -3.97 -16.76 -10.66
CA LEU A 336 -3.35 -18.06 -10.97
C LEU A 336 -4.25 -18.91 -11.87
N ALA A 337 -5.54 -19.01 -11.60
CA ALA A 337 -6.49 -19.76 -12.42
C ALA A 337 -6.57 -19.21 -13.86
N LEU A 338 -6.56 -17.88 -14.04
CA LEU A 338 -6.52 -17.24 -15.36
C LEU A 338 -5.23 -17.57 -16.13
N LEU A 339 -4.07 -17.56 -15.46
CA LEU A 339 -2.78 -17.93 -16.06
C LEU A 339 -2.74 -19.43 -16.45
N GLN A 340 -3.32 -20.31 -15.61
CA GLN A 340 -3.42 -21.73 -15.88
C GLN A 340 -4.37 -22.03 -17.06
N GLN A 341 -5.57 -21.43 -17.08
CA GLN A 341 -6.53 -21.56 -18.19
C GLN A 341 -5.93 -21.11 -19.53
N ALA A 342 -5.21 -19.99 -19.56
CA ALA A 342 -4.53 -19.53 -20.77
C ALA A 342 -3.42 -20.51 -21.22
N LEU A 343 -2.67 -21.09 -20.26
CA LEU A 343 -1.63 -22.06 -20.54
C LEU A 343 -2.19 -23.40 -21.07
N GLU A 344 -3.32 -23.87 -20.53
CA GLU A 344 -4.03 -25.05 -21.03
C GLU A 344 -4.62 -24.81 -22.42
N ALA A 345 -5.35 -23.71 -22.62
CA ALA A 345 -5.96 -23.35 -23.90
C ALA A 345 -4.94 -23.18 -25.04
N SER A 346 -3.71 -22.78 -24.72
CA SER A 346 -2.61 -22.67 -25.71
C SER A 346 -2.09 -24.03 -26.21
N GLY A 347 -2.34 -25.12 -25.48
CA GLY A 347 -1.75 -26.44 -25.75
C GLY A 347 -0.23 -26.52 -25.58
N LEU A 348 0.48 -25.44 -25.22
CA LEU A 348 1.94 -25.42 -25.13
C LEU A 348 2.47 -26.37 -24.06
N LEU A 349 1.77 -26.51 -22.94
CA LEU A 349 2.11 -27.46 -21.88
C LEU A 349 2.04 -28.92 -22.39
N ALA A 350 1.05 -29.25 -23.24
CA ALA A 350 0.95 -30.56 -23.88
C ALA A 350 2.06 -30.79 -24.91
N GLN A 351 2.45 -29.76 -25.69
CA GLN A 351 3.60 -29.83 -26.60
C GLN A 351 4.92 -30.06 -25.83
N LEU A 352 5.12 -29.34 -24.73
CA LEU A 352 6.27 -29.54 -23.82
C LEU A 352 6.29 -30.96 -23.26
N ARG A 353 5.12 -31.53 -22.90
CA ARG A 353 5.00 -32.90 -22.39
C ARG A 353 5.28 -33.96 -23.46
N LEU A 354 4.94 -33.73 -24.71
CA LEU A 354 5.32 -34.60 -25.82
C LEU A 354 6.85 -34.63 -26.02
N LEU A 355 7.50 -33.46 -26.02
CA LEU A 355 8.96 -33.36 -26.15
C LEU A 355 9.70 -34.02 -24.97
N PHE A 356 9.19 -33.84 -23.74
CA PHE A 356 9.87 -34.32 -22.53
C PHE A 356 9.59 -35.81 -22.21
N SER A 357 8.43 -36.36 -22.59
CA SER A 357 8.08 -37.76 -22.32
C SER A 357 8.34 -38.73 -23.46
N GLY A 358 8.46 -38.23 -24.71
CA GLY A 358 8.68 -39.06 -25.90
C GLY A 358 7.52 -39.99 -26.27
N GLN A 359 6.34 -39.87 -25.65
CA GLN A 359 5.17 -40.73 -25.91
C GLN A 359 3.95 -39.90 -26.37
N PRO A 360 3.19 -40.39 -27.38
CA PRO A 360 2.00 -39.69 -27.88
C PRO A 360 0.82 -39.73 -26.89
N LEU A 361 0.00 -38.67 -26.92
CA LEU A 361 -1.11 -38.38 -25.99
C LEU A 361 -2.13 -39.52 -25.75
N ASN A 362 -2.23 -40.51 -26.64
CA ASN A 362 -3.23 -41.57 -26.55
C ASN A 362 -3.09 -42.43 -25.29
N ALA A 363 -1.86 -42.69 -24.82
CA ALA A 363 -1.62 -43.51 -23.62
C ALA A 363 -2.22 -42.87 -22.33
N PHE A 364 -2.35 -41.54 -22.29
CA PHE A 364 -2.86 -40.83 -21.11
C PHE A 364 -4.38 -40.74 -21.05
N LYS A 365 -5.09 -40.91 -22.19
CA LYS A 365 -6.56 -41.00 -22.21
C LYS A 365 -7.08 -42.26 -21.49
N GLU A 366 -6.27 -43.30 -21.37
CA GLU A 366 -6.63 -44.50 -20.61
C GLU A 366 -6.38 -44.33 -19.10
N GLN A 367 -5.32 -43.61 -18.69
CA GLN A 367 -5.06 -43.35 -17.26
C GLN A 367 -6.04 -42.36 -16.60
N ILE A 368 -6.68 -41.48 -17.37
CA ILE A 368 -7.71 -40.55 -16.86
C ILE A 368 -9.06 -41.28 -16.60
N LYS A 369 -9.26 -42.50 -17.10
CA LYS A 369 -10.35 -43.37 -16.63
C LYS A 369 -9.98 -43.92 -15.25
N GLY A 370 -10.43 -43.22 -14.21
CA GLY A 370 -10.24 -43.62 -12.81
C GLY A 370 -10.66 -45.07 -12.56
N ARG A 371 -9.90 -45.75 -11.69
CA ARG A 371 -10.14 -47.15 -11.31
C ARG A 371 -11.56 -47.33 -10.79
N ARG A 372 -12.38 -48.12 -11.50
CA ARG A 372 -13.69 -48.55 -10.99
C ARG A 372 -13.50 -49.34 -9.69
N ILE A 373 -14.17 -48.88 -8.65
CA ILE A 373 -14.27 -49.52 -7.33
C ILE A 373 -15.27 -50.68 -7.45
N SER A 374 -15.07 -51.77 -6.70
CA SER A 374 -16.05 -52.87 -6.65
C SER A 374 -17.25 -52.50 -5.75
N SER A 375 -18.41 -53.12 -5.97
CA SER A 375 -19.61 -52.88 -5.16
C SER A 375 -19.33 -53.03 -3.66
N GLU A 376 -18.61 -54.08 -3.27
CA GLU A 376 -18.23 -54.37 -1.87
C GLU A 376 -17.40 -53.23 -1.21
N GLU A 377 -16.62 -52.46 -1.97
CA GLU A 377 -15.83 -51.33 -1.48
C GLU A 377 -16.63 -50.00 -1.55
N ALA A 378 -17.69 -49.93 -2.36
CA ALA A 378 -18.66 -48.83 -2.36
C ALA A 378 -19.65 -48.93 -1.19
N ASP A 379 -20.19 -50.13 -0.93
CA ASP A 379 -21.10 -50.42 0.19
C ASP A 379 -20.44 -50.10 1.55
N GLN A 380 -19.15 -50.43 1.71
CA GLN A 380 -18.37 -50.08 2.91
C GLN A 380 -18.15 -48.56 3.11
N ARG A 381 -18.50 -47.72 2.13
CA ARG A 381 -18.31 -46.27 2.16
C ARG A 381 -19.60 -45.45 2.03
N ASN A 382 -20.77 -46.09 2.03
CA ASN A 382 -22.09 -45.43 1.91
C ASN A 382 -22.19 -44.43 0.73
N VAL A 383 -21.67 -44.81 -0.43
CA VAL A 383 -21.83 -44.02 -1.67
C VAL A 383 -23.10 -44.49 -2.40
N VAL A 384 -24.15 -43.67 -2.42
CA VAL A 384 -25.51 -44.10 -2.79
C VAL A 384 -25.94 -43.73 -4.22
N GLU A 385 -25.27 -42.79 -4.91
CA GLU A 385 -25.65 -42.36 -6.27
C GLU A 385 -24.46 -42.28 -7.25
N GLU A 386 -24.70 -42.66 -8.51
CA GLU A 386 -23.73 -42.55 -9.62
C GLU A 386 -23.71 -41.13 -10.22
N GLY A 387 -22.73 -40.32 -9.82
CA GLY A 387 -22.49 -39.00 -10.42
C GLY A 387 -22.22 -39.08 -11.93
N THR A 388 -23.21 -38.71 -12.74
CA THR A 388 -23.19 -38.94 -14.20
C THR A 388 -22.29 -37.93 -14.92
N THR A 389 -21.23 -38.38 -15.59
CA THR A 389 -20.36 -37.50 -16.39
C THR A 389 -20.98 -37.18 -17.75
N VAL A 390 -21.40 -35.93 -17.97
CA VAL A 390 -21.77 -35.42 -19.29
C VAL A 390 -20.91 -34.20 -19.64
N LEU A 391 -19.76 -34.44 -20.25
CA LEU A 391 -19.04 -33.43 -21.02
C LEU A 391 -19.79 -33.17 -22.33
N LYS A 392 -20.17 -31.91 -22.58
CA LYS A 392 -20.54 -31.42 -23.91
C LYS A 392 -19.92 -30.05 -24.16
N ASN A 393 -18.99 -30.00 -25.12
CA ASN A 393 -18.71 -28.83 -25.95
C ASN A 393 -17.83 -29.26 -27.14
N GLU A 394 -18.42 -30.01 -28.06
CA GLU A 394 -18.00 -29.98 -29.46
C GLU A 394 -18.99 -29.08 -30.20
N GLN A 395 -18.50 -28.00 -30.81
CA GLN A 395 -19.26 -27.19 -31.76
C GLN A 395 -18.69 -27.44 -33.16
N VAL A 396 -19.51 -27.99 -34.04
CA VAL A 396 -19.32 -27.96 -35.49
C VAL A 396 -20.60 -27.37 -36.08
N LEU A 397 -20.46 -26.58 -37.14
CA LEU A 397 -21.56 -25.84 -37.76
C LEU A 397 -22.55 -26.78 -38.46
N GLU A 398 -23.84 -26.45 -38.40
CA GLU A 398 -24.68 -26.25 -39.59
C GLU A 398 -26.00 -25.53 -39.22
N THR A 399 -26.79 -25.12 -40.21
CA THR A 399 -27.88 -24.13 -40.07
C THR A 399 -29.29 -24.73 -40.35
N PRO A 400 -30.40 -23.98 -40.60
CA PRO A 400 -31.53 -24.00 -39.66
C PRO A 400 -32.88 -24.49 -40.23
N ASN A 401 -33.83 -24.91 -39.38
CA ASN A 401 -35.27 -24.54 -39.51
C ASN A 401 -36.22 -25.04 -38.39
N GLN A 402 -37.29 -24.23 -38.21
CA GLN A 402 -38.70 -24.55 -37.91
C GLN A 402 -39.18 -25.34 -36.65
N GLU A 403 -39.93 -24.58 -35.83
CA GLU A 403 -41.36 -24.76 -35.45
C GLU A 403 -41.87 -25.80 -34.40
N THR A 404 -42.75 -25.25 -33.54
CA THR A 404 -43.96 -25.81 -32.88
C THR A 404 -43.89 -26.84 -31.73
N GLU A 405 -44.58 -26.45 -30.63
CA GLU A 405 -45.52 -27.25 -29.80
C GLU A 405 -44.99 -28.42 -28.93
N ALA A 406 -45.68 -28.88 -27.86
CA ALA A 406 -46.55 -28.25 -26.84
C ALA A 406 -46.85 -29.29 -25.72
N GLU A 407 -47.41 -28.86 -24.56
CA GLU A 407 -48.13 -29.70 -23.56
C GLU A 407 -47.29 -30.80 -22.82
N THR A 408 -47.63 -31.37 -21.65
CA THR A 408 -48.54 -31.01 -20.52
C THR A 408 -48.06 -31.65 -19.20
N MET A 409 -48.68 -31.22 -18.09
CA MET A 409 -49.02 -31.85 -16.78
C MET A 409 -48.76 -33.40 -16.60
N GLU A 410 -48.61 -34.00 -15.40
CA GLU A 410 -49.42 -33.90 -14.16
C GLU A 410 -48.71 -34.45 -12.89
N THR A 411 -49.04 -33.87 -11.70
CA THR A 411 -49.21 -34.47 -10.32
C THR A 411 -48.12 -35.42 -9.72
N SER A 412 -48.09 -35.77 -8.41
CA SER A 412 -49.04 -35.64 -7.28
C SER A 412 -48.36 -35.54 -5.89
N ASP A 413 -49.14 -35.06 -4.90
CA ASP A 413 -49.23 -35.39 -3.46
C ASP A 413 -48.27 -36.42 -2.76
N SER A 414 -47.99 -36.37 -1.44
CA SER A 414 -48.75 -35.75 -0.31
C SER A 414 -47.96 -35.58 1.01
N ASP A 415 -48.41 -34.62 1.82
CA ASP A 415 -48.57 -34.56 3.31
C ASP A 415 -47.55 -35.06 4.37
N LYS A 416 -47.16 -34.10 5.25
CA LYS A 416 -47.35 -34.04 6.74
C LYS A 416 -46.64 -35.10 7.65
N GLN A 417 -46.43 -34.91 8.97
CA GLN A 417 -46.87 -33.89 9.95
C GLN A 417 -45.93 -33.81 11.20
N GLU A 418 -45.85 -32.64 11.85
CA GLU A 418 -45.69 -32.36 13.32
C GLU A 418 -44.62 -33.07 14.21
N ALA A 419 -44.21 -32.57 15.39
CA ALA A 419 -44.02 -31.21 15.97
C ALA A 419 -43.49 -31.34 17.44
N LYS A 420 -43.20 -30.19 18.09
CA LYS A 420 -43.11 -29.96 19.57
C LYS A 420 -41.86 -30.45 20.32
N ASP A 421 -41.44 -29.84 21.43
CA ASP A 421 -41.64 -28.46 21.98
C ASP A 421 -40.64 -28.21 23.15
N ALA A 422 -40.62 -26.95 23.61
CA ALA A 422 -40.26 -26.48 24.96
C ALA A 422 -38.77 -26.26 25.32
N ALA A 423 -38.57 -25.17 26.07
CA ALA A 423 -37.30 -24.68 26.62
C ALA A 423 -37.48 -24.31 28.10
N THR A 424 -36.38 -24.04 28.83
CA THR A 424 -36.43 -23.33 30.12
C THR A 424 -35.14 -22.56 30.41
N GLU A 425 -35.28 -21.36 30.99
CA GLU A 425 -34.22 -20.51 31.58
C GLU A 425 -34.00 -20.94 33.07
N ALA A 426 -33.13 -20.40 33.95
CA ALA A 426 -32.13 -19.32 33.97
C ALA A 426 -30.98 -19.74 34.97
N THR A 427 -30.08 -18.95 35.59
CA THR A 427 -29.87 -17.50 35.82
C THR A 427 -28.39 -17.20 36.23
N PHE A 428 -28.04 -15.91 36.28
CA PHE A 428 -27.10 -15.13 37.14
C PHE A 428 -26.42 -15.77 38.40
N SER A 429 -25.33 -15.23 38.99
CA SER A 429 -24.76 -13.85 39.01
C SER A 429 -23.26 -13.77 39.40
N GLU A 430 -22.55 -12.74 38.87
CA GLU A 430 -21.47 -11.92 39.51
C GLU A 430 -20.21 -12.57 40.16
N GLU A 431 -19.13 -11.85 40.51
CA GLU A 431 -18.30 -10.79 39.88
C GLU A 431 -17.08 -10.54 40.82
N LEU A 432 -15.84 -10.34 40.31
CA LEU A 432 -14.80 -9.41 40.84
C LEU A 432 -13.35 -9.66 40.32
N GLU A 433 -12.79 -8.58 39.76
CA GLU A 433 -11.38 -8.16 39.65
C GLU A 433 -10.25 -8.93 40.40
N ARG A 434 -9.15 -9.31 39.69
CA ARG A 434 -7.86 -8.55 39.64
C ARG A 434 -6.68 -9.27 38.94
N ASN A 435 -5.69 -8.46 38.57
CA ASN A 435 -4.44 -8.80 37.85
C ASN A 435 -3.47 -9.75 38.59
N SER A 436 -2.84 -10.67 37.86
CA SER A 436 -1.36 -10.90 37.92
C SER A 436 -0.86 -11.77 36.75
N HIS A 437 0.44 -11.66 36.41
CA HIS A 437 1.13 -12.69 35.62
C HIS A 437 1.12 -14.05 36.37
N ASP A 438 1.00 -15.15 35.64
CA ASP A 438 2.15 -16.06 35.44
C ASP A 438 1.99 -16.89 34.16
N GLY A 439 3.06 -17.53 33.69
CA GLY A 439 3.07 -18.31 32.45
C GLY A 439 3.18 -19.82 32.69
N GLN A 440 2.24 -20.60 32.14
CA GLN A 440 2.45 -22.04 31.94
C GLN A 440 1.61 -22.59 30.78
N ALA A 441 2.23 -23.40 29.92
CA ALA A 441 1.59 -23.95 28.72
C ALA A 441 0.87 -25.27 28.98
N LYS A 442 -0.25 -25.49 28.28
CA LYS A 442 -0.78 -26.83 27.98
C LYS A 442 -1.54 -26.83 26.65
N ALA A 443 -1.65 -28.00 26.04
CA ALA A 443 -2.05 -28.14 24.64
C ALA A 443 -3.53 -27.82 24.40
N GLY A 444 -3.81 -27.18 23.27
CA GLY A 444 -5.13 -27.14 22.63
C GLY A 444 -5.16 -28.07 21.43
N SER A 445 -6.22 -28.87 21.30
CA SER A 445 -6.50 -29.69 20.12
C SER A 445 -7.25 -28.87 19.07
N GLU A 446 -7.01 -29.15 17.79
CA GLU A 446 -7.71 -28.51 16.67
C GLU A 446 -9.21 -28.83 16.69
N THR A 447 -10.04 -27.79 16.60
CA THR A 447 -11.46 -27.88 16.25
C THR A 447 -11.85 -26.69 15.38
N GLN A 448 -12.85 -26.88 14.52
CA GLN A 448 -13.06 -26.03 13.33
C GLN A 448 -13.65 -24.64 13.65
N GLU A 449 -13.26 -23.66 12.83
CA GLU A 449 -13.72 -22.28 12.94
C GLU A 449 -15.23 -22.15 12.65
N THR A 450 -15.93 -21.45 13.54
CA THR A 450 -17.27 -20.88 13.29
C THR A 450 -17.23 -19.38 13.59
N ALA A 451 -18.09 -18.61 12.92
CA ALA A 451 -17.93 -17.15 12.82
C ALA A 451 -18.02 -16.42 14.18
N PRO A 452 -17.20 -15.37 14.42
CA PRO A 452 -17.10 -14.73 15.73
C PRO A 452 -18.26 -13.77 16.04
N THR A 453 -19.16 -14.18 16.94
CA THR A 453 -20.16 -13.28 17.56
C THR A 453 -19.57 -12.55 18.76
N ALA A 454 -18.88 -11.43 18.50
CA ALA A 454 -18.19 -10.64 19.52
C ALA A 454 -19.05 -9.48 20.08
N HIS A 455 -20.01 -9.78 20.96
CA HIS A 455 -20.63 -8.79 21.84
C HIS A 455 -20.15 -9.00 23.28
N SER A 456 -19.44 -8.02 23.82
CA SER A 456 -18.69 -8.16 25.09
C SER A 456 -19.46 -7.73 26.34
N LEU A 457 -20.68 -7.20 26.18
CA LEU A 457 -21.51 -6.61 27.23
C LEU A 457 -22.92 -7.18 27.19
N SER A 458 -23.54 -7.35 28.37
CA SER A 458 -24.97 -7.66 28.47
C SER A 458 -25.81 -6.40 28.16
N ILE A 459 -26.98 -6.61 27.54
CA ILE A 459 -27.85 -5.53 27.06
C ILE A 459 -28.31 -4.63 28.21
N GLU A 460 -28.57 -5.20 29.39
CA GLU A 460 -28.97 -4.46 30.60
C GLU A 460 -27.84 -3.58 31.16
N ALA A 461 -26.58 -4.06 31.12
CA ALA A 461 -25.41 -3.28 31.49
C ALA A 461 -25.12 -2.15 30.48
N TYR A 462 -25.39 -2.39 29.19
CA TYR A 462 -25.31 -1.36 28.16
C TYR A 462 -26.37 -0.28 28.37
N GLU A 463 -27.66 -0.66 28.52
CA GLU A 463 -28.76 0.28 28.75
C GLU A 463 -28.58 1.14 30.02
N THR A 464 -28.02 0.59 31.09
CA THR A 464 -27.78 1.34 32.33
C THR A 464 -26.68 2.38 32.15
N GLN A 465 -25.57 2.04 31.48
CA GLN A 465 -24.57 3.04 31.08
C GLN A 465 -25.16 4.14 30.18
N GLU A 466 -26.02 3.81 29.23
CA GLU A 466 -26.67 4.78 28.34
C GLU A 466 -27.53 5.79 29.12
N LYS A 467 -28.24 5.32 30.17
CA LYS A 467 -29.07 6.16 31.05
C LYS A 467 -28.23 7.15 31.85
N GLU A 468 -27.02 6.78 32.29
CA GLU A 468 -26.08 7.71 32.94
C GLU A 468 -25.51 8.73 31.94
N LYS A 469 -24.97 8.27 30.80
CA LYS A 469 -24.39 9.10 29.73
C LYS A 469 -25.36 10.14 29.17
N LYS A 470 -26.67 9.87 29.21
CA LYS A 470 -27.73 10.83 28.85
C LYS A 470 -27.63 12.15 29.63
N THR A 471 -27.28 12.09 30.92
CA THR A 471 -27.23 13.26 31.81
C THR A 471 -26.02 14.15 31.52
N THR A 472 -24.86 13.56 31.27
CA THR A 472 -23.61 14.27 30.96
C THR A 472 -23.65 14.88 29.56
N ALA A 473 -24.16 14.14 28.56
CA ALA A 473 -24.37 14.65 27.19
C ALA A 473 -25.33 15.87 27.18
N SER A 474 -26.45 15.80 27.91
CA SER A 474 -27.39 16.92 28.05
C SER A 474 -26.77 18.15 28.73
N LYS A 475 -25.84 17.96 29.67
CA LYS A 475 -25.09 19.05 30.33
C LYS A 475 -24.08 19.69 29.37
N ALA A 476 -23.36 18.89 28.58
CA ALA A 476 -22.38 19.36 27.60
C ALA A 476 -23.03 20.15 26.46
N ALA A 477 -24.11 19.64 25.87
CA ALA A 477 -24.83 20.33 24.79
C ALA A 477 -25.39 21.70 25.24
N ARG A 478 -25.89 21.81 26.48
CA ARG A 478 -26.31 23.09 27.08
C ARG A 478 -25.14 24.05 27.36
N GLN A 479 -23.91 23.57 27.45
CA GLN A 479 -22.73 24.42 27.62
C GLN A 479 -22.35 25.10 26.29
N ALA A 480 -22.35 24.36 25.18
CA ALA A 480 -22.06 24.89 23.83
C ALA A 480 -23.04 26.00 23.38
N LEU A 481 -24.27 25.98 23.90
CA LEU A 481 -25.30 26.97 23.57
C LEU A 481 -25.29 28.23 24.45
N LYS A 482 -24.47 28.31 25.51
CA LYS A 482 -24.49 29.44 26.47
C LYS A 482 -24.25 30.82 25.85
N GLU A 483 -23.51 30.86 24.75
CA GLU A 483 -23.09 32.09 24.05
C GLU A 483 -23.87 32.31 22.74
N SER A 484 -24.98 31.56 22.55
CA SER A 484 -25.84 31.64 21.37
C SER A 484 -27.22 32.22 21.70
N ILE A 485 -28.01 32.52 20.67
CA ILE A 485 -29.42 32.93 20.84
C ILE A 485 -30.27 31.86 21.57
N HIS A 486 -29.83 30.60 21.57
CA HIS A 486 -30.49 29.46 22.22
C HIS A 486 -30.11 29.24 23.69
N ALA A 487 -29.31 30.13 24.31
CA ALA A 487 -28.84 29.99 25.70
C ALA A 487 -29.97 29.85 26.76
N LYS A 488 -31.22 30.18 26.40
CA LYS A 488 -32.43 30.07 27.24
C LYS A 488 -33.38 28.96 26.78
N GLU A 489 -32.98 28.11 25.85
CA GLU A 489 -33.81 27.02 25.33
C GLU A 489 -33.59 25.71 26.09
N GLY A 490 -34.69 24.99 26.31
CA GLY A 490 -34.65 23.66 26.93
C GLY A 490 -34.22 22.61 25.91
N LEU A 491 -32.90 22.41 25.77
CA LEU A 491 -32.33 21.30 25.01
C LEU A 491 -32.25 20.03 25.87
N ILE A 492 -32.62 18.87 25.33
CA ILE A 492 -32.41 17.55 25.94
C ILE A 492 -31.72 16.64 24.92
N VAL A 493 -30.73 15.87 25.38
CA VAL A 493 -30.15 14.76 24.59
C VAL A 493 -30.79 13.46 25.06
N HIS A 494 -31.26 12.65 24.12
CA HIS A 494 -31.78 11.30 24.30
C HIS A 494 -30.80 10.30 23.70
N ARG A 495 -30.80 9.09 24.26
CA ARG A 495 -30.15 7.91 23.69
C ARG A 495 -31.28 6.91 23.40
N PRO A 496 -31.50 6.51 22.14
CA PRO A 496 -32.50 5.50 21.80
C PRO A 496 -32.15 4.13 22.43
N PRO A 497 -33.16 3.30 22.76
CA PRO A 497 -32.93 1.93 23.18
C PRO A 497 -32.37 1.09 22.03
N VAL A 498 -31.76 -0.05 22.37
CA VAL A 498 -31.36 -1.07 21.39
C VAL A 498 -32.57 -1.96 21.08
N ASP A 499 -32.77 -2.28 19.81
CA ASP A 499 -33.96 -2.99 19.32
C ASP A 499 -33.53 -4.12 18.37
N LEU A 500 -33.23 -5.29 18.95
CA LEU A 500 -32.60 -6.40 18.22
C LEU A 500 -33.51 -7.02 17.15
N GLU A 501 -34.83 -6.89 17.25
CA GLU A 501 -35.76 -7.34 16.20
C GLU A 501 -35.50 -6.61 14.86
N LYS A 502 -34.92 -5.41 14.92
CA LYS A 502 -34.55 -4.60 13.75
C LYS A 502 -33.14 -4.82 13.24
N ALA A 503 -32.33 -5.69 13.85
CA ALA A 503 -31.02 -6.05 13.32
C ALA A 503 -31.14 -6.68 11.92
N ALA A 504 -32.14 -7.56 11.74
CA ALA A 504 -32.46 -8.17 10.43
C ALA A 504 -32.92 -7.11 9.41
N GLU A 505 -33.73 -6.14 9.82
CA GLU A 505 -34.20 -5.05 8.95
C GLU A 505 -33.02 -4.13 8.53
N ALA A 506 -32.13 -3.80 9.45
CA ALA A 506 -30.92 -3.03 9.18
C ALA A 506 -30.01 -3.76 8.17
N GLN A 507 -29.81 -5.07 8.37
CA GLN A 507 -28.99 -5.90 7.47
C GLN A 507 -29.60 -6.00 6.07
N GLN A 508 -30.92 -6.22 5.97
CA GLN A 508 -31.65 -6.25 4.69
C GLN A 508 -31.56 -4.90 3.95
N ARG A 509 -31.67 -3.78 4.67
CA ARG A 509 -31.53 -2.41 4.12
C ARG A 509 -30.09 -2.09 3.67
N LEU A 510 -29.08 -2.65 4.32
CA LEU A 510 -27.67 -2.45 3.99
C LEU A 510 -27.18 -3.36 2.85
N GLN A 511 -27.70 -4.58 2.73
CA GLN A 511 -27.28 -5.60 1.76
C GLN A 511 -27.09 -5.09 0.30
N PRO A 512 -28.01 -4.32 -0.32
CA PRO A 512 -27.82 -3.85 -1.70
C PRO A 512 -26.71 -2.79 -1.86
N LEU A 513 -26.24 -2.19 -0.76
CA LEU A 513 -25.18 -1.17 -0.76
C LEU A 513 -23.79 -1.76 -0.45
N LEU A 514 -23.71 -2.97 0.14
CA LEU A 514 -22.44 -3.59 0.54
C LEU A 514 -21.39 -3.64 -0.59
N PRO A 515 -21.68 -4.06 -1.85
CA PRO A 515 -20.66 -4.12 -2.89
C PRO A 515 -20.08 -2.74 -3.25
N ILE A 516 -20.87 -1.68 -3.11
CA ILE A 516 -20.47 -0.30 -3.37
C ILE A 516 -19.65 0.24 -2.21
N VAL A 517 -20.08 -0.04 -0.96
CA VAL A 517 -19.35 0.27 0.26
C VAL A 517 -17.98 -0.42 0.25
N GLU A 518 -17.88 -1.71 -0.08
CA GLU A 518 -16.61 -2.43 -0.14
C GLU A 518 -15.69 -1.94 -1.27
N SER A 519 -16.24 -1.61 -2.44
CA SER A 519 -15.46 -1.01 -3.54
C SER A 519 -14.86 0.35 -3.15
N LEU A 520 -15.67 1.21 -2.51
CA LEU A 520 -15.22 2.53 -2.03
C LEU A 520 -14.27 2.41 -0.85
N ILE A 521 -14.46 1.46 0.07
CA ILE A 521 -13.50 1.15 1.14
C ILE A 521 -12.16 0.76 0.52
N LYS A 522 -12.12 -0.14 -0.47
CA LYS A 522 -10.87 -0.56 -1.10
C LYS A 522 -10.14 0.61 -1.76
N GLN A 523 -10.85 1.45 -2.52
CA GLN A 523 -10.30 2.67 -3.11
C GLN A 523 -9.78 3.65 -2.06
N THR A 524 -10.51 3.81 -0.95
CA THR A 524 -10.15 4.72 0.15
C THR A 524 -8.98 4.18 0.97
N GLN A 525 -8.87 2.88 1.19
CA GLN A 525 -7.72 2.24 1.84
C GLN A 525 -6.44 2.45 1.02
N GLU A 526 -6.49 2.27 -0.30
CA GLU A 526 -5.37 2.58 -1.19
C GLU A 526 -4.95 4.07 -1.15
N VAL A 527 -5.84 5.01 -0.77
CA VAL A 527 -5.51 6.42 -0.51
C VAL A 527 -4.94 6.63 0.89
N LEU A 528 -5.62 6.15 1.93
CA LEU A 528 -5.23 6.32 3.35
C LEU A 528 -3.88 5.68 3.68
N GLU A 529 -3.52 4.56 3.05
CA GLU A 529 -2.19 3.93 3.20
C GLU A 529 -1.07 4.77 2.55
N ASN A 530 -1.42 5.66 1.62
CA ASN A 530 -0.49 6.59 0.95
C ASN A 530 -0.48 8.00 1.54
N GLU A 531 -1.43 8.35 2.42
CA GLU A 531 -1.46 9.64 3.11
C GLU A 531 -0.25 9.81 4.05
N GLN A 532 0.41 10.96 3.95
CA GLN A 532 1.55 11.27 4.80
C GLN A 532 1.14 12.10 6.01
N ALA A 533 0.93 11.42 7.15
CA ALA A 533 0.82 12.07 8.45
C ALA A 533 2.01 13.03 8.66
N SER A 534 1.73 14.34 8.68
CA SER A 534 2.74 15.39 8.84
C SER A 534 3.20 15.57 10.30
N ALA A 535 2.45 15.00 11.24
CA ALA A 535 2.70 15.09 12.66
C ALA A 535 3.84 14.15 13.12
N TYR A 536 4.71 14.69 13.97
CA TYR A 536 5.74 13.94 14.68
C TYR A 536 5.42 13.93 16.17
N SER A 537 5.32 12.74 16.76
CA SER A 537 5.24 12.61 18.22
C SER A 537 6.62 12.84 18.83
N LYS A 538 6.75 13.98 19.51
CA LYS A 538 8.02 14.45 20.08
C LYS A 538 8.42 13.71 21.35
N GLY A 539 9.73 13.55 21.56
CA GLY A 539 10.27 13.02 22.80
C GLY A 539 10.06 11.53 22.99
N LYS A 540 10.47 10.75 21.99
CA LYS A 540 10.60 9.29 22.05
C LYS A 540 12.07 8.92 22.26
N TYR A 541 12.31 7.71 22.76
CA TYR A 541 13.64 7.12 22.90
C TYR A 541 14.26 6.71 21.54
N SER A 542 13.43 6.60 20.50
CA SER A 542 13.84 6.35 19.11
C SER A 542 12.81 6.94 18.14
N GLY A 543 13.26 7.39 16.97
CA GLY A 543 12.43 8.09 16.00
C GLY A 543 13.24 8.50 14.76
N THR A 544 12.54 8.95 13.72
CA THR A 544 13.10 9.26 12.40
C THR A 544 13.78 10.63 12.32
N ARG A 545 13.64 11.47 13.35
CA ARG A 545 14.29 12.78 13.44
C ARG A 545 14.93 12.94 14.82
N PHE A 546 16.15 13.47 14.89
CA PHE A 546 16.79 13.86 16.14
C PHE A 546 16.41 15.32 16.49
N ASP A 547 15.92 15.55 17.71
CA ASP A 547 15.68 16.88 18.26
C ASP A 547 16.77 17.23 19.27
N ALA A 548 17.82 17.91 18.76
CA ALA A 548 18.96 18.33 19.55
C ALA A 548 18.60 19.23 20.75
N SER A 549 17.44 19.91 20.73
CA SER A 549 17.00 20.73 21.86
C SER A 549 16.72 19.90 23.12
N LYS A 550 16.40 18.62 22.97
CA LYS A 550 16.11 17.73 24.11
C LYS A 550 17.32 17.08 24.76
N VAL A 551 18.49 17.12 24.13
CA VAL A 551 19.73 16.55 24.67
C VAL A 551 20.08 17.12 26.04
N ALA A 552 19.74 18.39 26.28
CA ALA A 552 19.96 19.09 27.55
C ALA A 552 19.19 18.51 28.75
N TYR A 553 18.09 17.78 28.53
CA TYR A 553 17.29 17.19 29.62
C TYR A 553 17.79 15.81 30.09
N GLN A 554 18.73 15.20 29.36
CA GLN A 554 19.33 13.89 29.69
C GLN A 554 18.34 12.72 29.91
N ASP A 555 17.08 12.87 29.50
CA ASP A 555 16.02 11.88 29.68
C ASP A 555 16.02 10.76 28.60
N PHE A 556 17.02 10.78 27.71
CA PHE A 556 17.17 9.95 26.51
C PHE A 556 16.00 10.05 25.50
N ARG A 557 15.09 11.03 25.63
CA ARG A 557 13.96 11.24 24.73
C ARG A 557 14.29 12.29 23.66
N THR A 558 15.39 12.07 22.97
CA THR A 558 15.99 12.99 22.00
C THR A 558 15.49 12.81 20.57
N PHE A 559 14.54 11.90 20.33
CA PHE A 559 14.02 11.62 19.00
C PHE A 559 12.54 12.01 18.85
N ASP A 560 12.21 12.55 17.67
CA ASP A 560 10.86 12.78 17.18
C ASP A 560 10.52 11.64 16.21
N LYS A 561 9.40 10.94 16.42
CA LYS A 561 8.93 9.86 15.54
C LYS A 561 7.76 10.35 14.70
N LYS A 562 7.84 10.23 13.36
CA LYS A 562 6.68 10.47 12.48
C LYS A 562 5.56 9.49 12.86
N ASN A 563 4.35 10.00 13.09
CA ASN A 563 3.22 9.14 13.43
C ASN A 563 2.85 8.28 12.20
N PRO A 564 2.47 7.00 12.34
CA PRO A 564 1.86 6.25 11.25
C PRO A 564 0.49 6.87 10.89
N PRO A 565 -0.02 6.72 9.65
CA PRO A 565 -1.31 7.30 9.24
C PRO A 565 -2.48 6.83 10.12
N HIS A 566 -2.40 5.62 10.69
CA HIS A 566 -3.43 5.09 11.58
C HIS A 566 -3.43 5.68 13.03
N GLU A 567 -2.40 6.44 13.45
CA GLU A 567 -2.38 7.06 14.80
C GLU A 567 -3.18 8.38 14.87
N GLN A 568 -3.47 9.02 13.73
CA GLN A 568 -4.35 10.20 13.66
C GLN A 568 -5.20 10.11 12.38
N PRO A 569 -6.50 9.83 12.47
CA PRO A 569 -7.36 9.71 11.30
C PRO A 569 -7.47 11.06 10.59
N SER A 570 -7.34 11.05 9.27
CA SER A 570 -7.35 12.27 8.46
C SER A 570 -8.72 12.93 8.38
N LEU A 571 -9.81 12.16 8.46
CA LEU A 571 -11.19 12.66 8.52
C LEU A 571 -11.88 12.29 9.84
N ALA A 572 -12.45 13.29 10.52
CA ALA A 572 -13.50 13.10 11.52
C ALA A 572 -14.86 13.54 10.95
N LEU A 573 -15.90 12.72 11.12
CA LEU A 573 -17.21 12.89 10.49
C LEU A 573 -18.33 13.04 11.52
N ALA A 574 -19.13 14.09 11.38
CA ALA A 574 -20.38 14.31 12.12
C ALA A 574 -21.57 14.28 11.16
N LEU A 575 -22.51 13.37 11.38
CA LEU A 575 -23.78 13.29 10.66
C LEU A 575 -24.90 13.94 11.50
N ARG A 576 -25.53 14.98 10.96
CA ARG A 576 -26.85 15.47 11.41
C ARG A 576 -27.93 14.90 10.49
N ILE A 577 -29.01 14.40 11.09
CA ILE A 577 -30.17 13.85 10.41
C ILE A 577 -31.42 14.58 10.90
N ASP A 578 -32.08 15.29 10.00
CA ASP A 578 -33.37 15.92 10.29
C ASP A 578 -34.43 14.83 10.56
N GLU A 579 -35.04 14.83 11.75
CA GLU A 579 -36.18 13.98 12.11
C GLU A 579 -37.47 14.81 12.30
N SER A 580 -37.63 15.90 11.54
CA SER A 580 -38.89 16.66 11.48
C SER A 580 -39.99 15.97 10.64
N GLY A 581 -41.22 16.47 10.75
CA GLY A 581 -42.41 15.88 10.12
C GLY A 581 -42.45 15.95 8.58
N SER A 582 -41.57 16.69 7.90
CA SER A 582 -41.51 16.68 6.43
C SER A 582 -40.96 15.36 5.88
N MET A 583 -40.04 14.73 6.63
CA MET A 583 -39.36 13.46 6.31
C MET A 583 -40.30 12.24 6.26
N ILE A 584 -41.59 12.41 6.58
CA ILE A 584 -42.67 11.43 6.34
C ILE A 584 -42.94 11.22 4.84
N ARG A 585 -42.70 12.24 4.00
CA ARG A 585 -43.01 12.19 2.57
C ARG A 585 -41.99 11.34 1.81
N ASP A 586 -42.45 10.72 0.72
CA ASP A 586 -41.64 10.01 -0.29
C ASP A 586 -40.58 9.06 0.29
N ASP A 587 -40.89 8.42 1.44
CA ASP A 587 -40.00 7.53 2.20
C ASP A 587 -38.60 8.11 2.50
N ARG A 588 -38.48 9.44 2.56
CA ARG A 588 -37.20 10.18 2.74
C ARG A 588 -36.43 9.73 3.99
N ILE A 589 -37.13 9.45 5.10
CA ILE A 589 -36.50 8.90 6.30
C ILE A 589 -35.90 7.50 6.09
N GLN A 590 -36.49 6.67 5.21
CA GLN A 590 -35.95 5.34 4.90
C GLN A 590 -34.64 5.43 4.10
N TYR A 591 -34.57 6.34 3.13
CA TYR A 591 -33.34 6.62 2.37
C TYR A 591 -32.25 7.25 3.23
N ALA A 592 -32.61 8.14 4.16
CA ALA A 592 -31.69 8.67 5.16
C ALA A 592 -31.13 7.55 6.07
N GLN A 593 -31.99 6.66 6.57
CA GLN A 593 -31.59 5.46 7.34
C GLN A 593 -30.61 4.57 6.54
N GLN A 594 -30.91 4.26 5.28
CA GLN A 594 -30.05 3.45 4.42
C GLN A 594 -28.66 4.08 4.20
N ALA A 595 -28.60 5.37 3.93
CA ALA A 595 -27.33 6.07 3.75
C ALA A 595 -26.50 6.14 5.04
N VAL A 596 -27.14 6.37 6.18
CA VAL A 596 -26.47 6.45 7.48
C VAL A 596 -25.96 5.07 7.92
N LEU A 597 -26.69 3.98 7.64
CA LEU A 597 -26.17 2.60 7.77
C LEU A 597 -24.92 2.38 6.91
N ALA A 598 -24.95 2.81 5.65
CA ALA A 598 -23.83 2.63 4.72
C ALA A 598 -22.59 3.45 5.14
N VAL A 599 -22.78 4.69 5.62
CA VAL A 599 -21.70 5.51 6.17
C VAL A 599 -21.18 4.95 7.51
N ASN A 600 -22.03 4.34 8.33
CA ASN A 600 -21.60 3.65 9.55
C ASN A 600 -20.67 2.47 9.21
N ALA A 601 -21.06 1.59 8.30
CA ALA A 601 -20.24 0.46 7.85
C ALA A 601 -18.93 0.91 7.18
N PHE A 602 -18.96 2.00 6.41
CA PHE A 602 -17.78 2.63 5.81
C PHE A 602 -16.81 3.16 6.88
N ALA A 603 -17.31 3.91 7.87
CA ALA A 603 -16.50 4.47 8.94
C ALA A 603 -15.94 3.40 9.90
N GLU A 604 -16.72 2.37 10.20
CA GLU A 604 -16.32 1.23 11.04
C GLU A 604 -15.12 0.50 10.43
N ARG A 605 -15.22 0.12 9.15
CA ARG A 605 -14.18 -0.65 8.44
C ARG A 605 -12.95 0.17 8.04
N LEU A 606 -13.01 1.49 8.19
CA LEU A 606 -11.89 2.42 8.06
C LEU A 606 -11.40 2.98 9.42
N SER A 607 -12.00 2.58 10.55
CA SER A 607 -11.72 3.09 11.90
C SER A 607 -11.82 4.63 12.04
N LEU A 608 -12.71 5.27 11.28
CA LEU A 608 -12.88 6.72 11.28
C LEU A 608 -13.73 7.21 12.48
N PRO A 609 -13.37 8.33 13.15
CA PRO A 609 -14.20 8.95 14.17
C PRO A 609 -15.54 9.41 13.58
N LEU A 610 -16.59 8.64 13.86
CA LEU A 610 -17.96 8.93 13.46
C LEU A 610 -18.83 9.30 14.68
N MET A 611 -19.57 10.41 14.55
CA MET A 611 -20.67 10.83 15.43
C MET A 611 -21.96 10.92 14.61
N ILE A 612 -23.06 10.38 15.13
CA ILE A 612 -24.37 10.35 14.45
C ILE A 612 -25.46 10.88 15.38
N TYR A 613 -26.15 11.93 14.93
CA TYR A 613 -27.20 12.62 15.68
C TYR A 613 -28.44 12.88 14.82
N GLY A 614 -29.61 12.53 15.34
CA GLY A 614 -30.91 12.99 14.83
C GLY A 614 -31.44 14.18 15.65
N ASP A 615 -32.31 15.01 15.09
CA ASP A 615 -32.96 16.10 15.84
C ASP A 615 -34.42 16.39 15.49
N THR A 616 -35.15 16.93 16.47
CA THR A 616 -36.42 17.62 16.27
C THR A 616 -36.58 18.75 17.28
N ALA A 617 -37.58 19.61 17.08
CA ALA A 617 -37.90 20.74 17.95
C ALA A 617 -39.36 20.69 18.47
N ASP A 618 -39.60 21.44 19.54
CA ASP A 618 -40.89 21.75 20.15
C ASP A 618 -41.71 20.55 20.69
N VAL A 619 -41.03 19.45 21.05
CA VAL A 619 -41.65 18.24 21.63
C VAL A 619 -42.49 18.55 22.89
N THR A 620 -42.04 19.47 23.74
CA THR A 620 -42.87 20.05 24.82
C THR A 620 -42.54 21.52 25.06
N ALA A 621 -43.40 22.24 25.78
CA ALA A 621 -43.14 23.63 26.19
C ALA A 621 -41.86 23.83 27.04
N ARG A 622 -41.28 22.76 27.61
CA ARG A 622 -39.99 22.78 28.32
C ARG A 622 -38.85 22.17 27.52
N GLU A 623 -39.16 21.41 26.47
CA GLU A 623 -38.21 20.69 25.61
C GLU A 623 -38.36 21.22 24.19
N LYS A 624 -37.66 22.33 23.93
CA LYS A 624 -37.76 23.05 22.67
C LYS A 624 -36.85 22.46 21.59
N THR A 625 -35.81 21.72 21.96
CA THR A 625 -34.90 21.03 21.04
C THR A 625 -34.54 19.66 21.63
N SER A 626 -34.76 18.62 20.85
CA SER A 626 -34.52 17.22 21.24
C SER A 626 -33.47 16.64 20.30
N LEU A 627 -32.32 16.28 20.86
CA LEU A 627 -31.26 15.58 20.15
C LEU A 627 -31.35 14.08 20.42
N PHE A 628 -31.18 13.24 19.40
CA PHE A 628 -31.09 11.80 19.52
C PHE A 628 -29.67 11.37 19.16
N ALA A 629 -28.88 11.03 20.19
CA ALA A 629 -27.51 10.56 20.03
C ALA A 629 -27.55 9.07 19.66
N TYR A 630 -27.27 8.76 18.39
CA TYR A 630 -27.18 7.39 17.90
C TYR A 630 -25.78 6.80 18.11
N LYS A 631 -24.73 7.63 17.95
CA LYS A 631 -23.33 7.29 18.21
C LYS A 631 -22.50 8.54 18.56
N GLU A 632 -21.65 8.49 19.59
CA GLU A 632 -20.59 9.49 19.84
C GLU A 632 -19.23 9.08 19.24
N PHE A 633 -18.29 10.03 19.13
CA PHE A 633 -16.90 9.77 18.73
C PHE A 633 -16.17 8.78 19.66
N ASN A 634 -16.45 8.84 20.96
CA ASN A 634 -15.76 8.05 21.99
C ASN A 634 -16.41 6.66 22.22
N GLU A 635 -17.30 6.25 21.32
CA GLU A 635 -18.08 5.01 21.42
C GLU A 635 -17.76 4.09 20.24
N GLY A 636 -17.79 2.78 20.50
CA GLY A 636 -17.67 1.77 19.45
C GLY A 636 -18.89 1.74 18.53
N PHE A 637 -18.89 0.79 17.60
CA PHE A 637 -19.97 0.58 16.64
C PHE A 637 -21.03 -0.44 17.13
N GLU A 638 -20.84 -1.01 18.34
CA GLU A 638 -21.77 -1.93 19.02
C GLU A 638 -23.20 -1.37 19.11
N PHE A 639 -24.15 -2.14 18.57
CA PHE A 639 -25.61 -1.87 18.55
C PHE A 639 -26.03 -0.57 17.84
N VAL A 640 -25.15 0.03 17.03
CA VAL A 640 -25.47 1.24 16.27
C VAL A 640 -26.50 0.98 15.15
N PRO A 641 -26.39 -0.06 14.29
CA PRO A 641 -27.38 -0.34 13.23
C PRO A 641 -28.83 -0.46 13.76
N GLU A 642 -29.01 -1.15 14.88
CA GLU A 642 -30.28 -1.37 15.56
C GLU A 642 -30.86 -0.07 16.11
N LYS A 643 -30.02 0.74 16.78
CA LYS A 643 -30.39 2.10 17.19
C LYS A 643 -30.82 2.94 15.99
N LEU A 644 -30.10 2.92 14.86
CA LEU A 644 -30.44 3.71 13.66
C LEU A 644 -31.85 3.36 13.11
N MET A 645 -32.28 2.11 13.20
CA MET A 645 -33.65 1.72 12.79
C MET A 645 -34.76 2.22 13.74
N THR A 646 -34.42 2.84 14.88
CA THR A 646 -35.39 3.53 15.75
C THR A 646 -35.70 4.97 15.32
N MET A 647 -34.99 5.52 14.32
CA MET A 647 -35.29 6.85 13.75
C MET A 647 -36.73 6.96 13.27
N LYS A 648 -37.39 8.06 13.60
CA LYS A 648 -38.78 8.35 13.21
C LYS A 648 -38.99 9.85 13.07
N PRO A 649 -39.67 10.33 12.01
CA PRO A 649 -40.03 11.74 11.88
C PRO A 649 -41.00 12.17 12.99
N ARG A 650 -40.83 13.39 13.51
CA ARG A 650 -41.55 13.93 14.67
C ARG A 650 -42.19 15.29 14.34
N GLN A 651 -41.72 16.38 14.95
CA GLN A 651 -42.35 17.71 14.84
C GLN A 651 -41.48 18.66 13.99
N ASN A 652 -40.90 19.67 14.63
CA ASN A 652 -40.20 20.81 14.02
C ASN A 652 -38.68 20.55 13.93
N ASN A 653 -37.91 21.49 13.40
CA ASN A 653 -36.43 21.48 13.38
C ASN A 653 -35.83 22.84 13.80
N ARG A 654 -34.74 22.83 14.58
CA ARG A 654 -34.03 24.05 15.03
C ARG A 654 -32.53 23.97 14.76
N ASP A 655 -32.21 23.96 13.47
CA ASP A 655 -30.90 23.74 12.87
C ASP A 655 -29.71 24.39 13.58
N GLY A 656 -29.69 25.71 13.79
CA GLY A 656 -28.51 26.40 14.35
C GLY A 656 -28.10 25.91 15.74
N ALA A 657 -29.07 25.63 16.61
CA ALA A 657 -28.83 25.01 17.91
C ALA A 657 -28.16 23.63 17.80
N VAL A 658 -28.60 22.82 16.83
CA VAL A 658 -28.10 21.45 16.62
C VAL A 658 -26.71 21.48 15.99
N LEU A 659 -26.56 22.24 14.90
CA LEU A 659 -25.30 22.43 14.19
C LEU A 659 -24.21 22.98 15.13
N ARG A 660 -24.53 23.92 16.02
CA ARG A 660 -23.58 24.46 17.01
C ARG A 660 -23.10 23.40 18.00
N VAL A 661 -24.00 22.55 18.51
CA VAL A 661 -23.62 21.46 19.44
C VAL A 661 -22.74 20.41 18.75
N LEU A 662 -23.00 20.09 17.49
CA LEU A 662 -22.22 19.12 16.72
C LEU A 662 -20.87 19.69 16.26
N ALA A 663 -20.84 20.95 15.81
CA ALA A 663 -19.62 21.64 15.40
C ALA A 663 -18.67 21.87 16.57
N GLU A 664 -19.17 22.23 17.77
CA GLU A 664 -18.38 22.33 19.00
C GLU A 664 -17.66 21.01 19.32
N LYS A 665 -18.38 19.88 19.26
CA LYS A 665 -17.81 18.54 19.51
C LYS A 665 -16.79 18.13 18.44
N LEU A 666 -17.05 18.46 17.18
CA LEU A 666 -16.19 18.13 16.04
C LEU A 666 -14.92 19.01 16.02
N ALA A 667 -15.02 20.29 16.39
CA ALA A 667 -13.88 21.21 16.49
C ALA A 667 -12.80 20.69 17.47
N HIS A 668 -13.22 20.02 18.55
CA HIS A 668 -12.33 19.39 19.54
C HIS A 668 -11.65 18.09 19.08
N GLN A 669 -11.99 17.54 17.90
CA GLN A 669 -11.34 16.33 17.38
C GLN A 669 -9.90 16.60 16.89
N PRO A 670 -8.98 15.61 16.99
CA PRO A 670 -7.58 15.75 16.56
C PRO A 670 -7.35 15.52 15.05
N ALA A 671 -8.41 15.20 14.28
CA ALA A 671 -8.31 14.95 12.84
C ALA A 671 -7.95 16.21 12.04
N THR A 672 -7.29 16.02 10.89
CA THR A 672 -6.87 17.11 10.00
C THR A 672 -8.04 17.72 9.24
N THR A 673 -8.95 16.89 8.72
CA THR A 673 -10.20 17.28 8.08
C THR A 673 -11.36 16.99 9.04
N LYS A 674 -12.24 17.98 9.21
CA LYS A 674 -13.38 17.91 10.13
C LYS A 674 -14.64 18.21 9.35
N LEU A 675 -15.45 17.20 9.08
CA LEU A 675 -16.63 17.32 8.21
C LEU A 675 -17.94 17.16 8.97
N LEU A 676 -18.82 18.15 8.88
CA LEU A 676 -20.19 18.10 9.35
C LEU A 676 -21.13 18.05 8.15
N LEU A 677 -21.83 16.93 8.00
CA LEU A 677 -22.87 16.72 6.99
C LEU A 677 -24.25 16.95 7.62
N ASN A 678 -25.03 17.85 7.02
CA ASN A 678 -26.44 18.06 7.33
C ASN A 678 -27.32 17.35 6.29
N ILE A 679 -28.04 16.31 6.71
CA ILE A 679 -29.07 15.65 5.90
C ILE A 679 -30.44 16.25 6.28
N SER A 680 -31.07 16.98 5.37
CA SER A 680 -32.40 17.58 5.59
C SER A 680 -33.21 17.69 4.29
N ASP A 681 -34.52 17.66 4.42
CA ASP A 681 -35.52 17.82 3.35
C ASP A 681 -35.97 19.28 3.19
N GLY A 682 -36.13 20.00 4.31
CA GLY A 682 -36.95 21.20 4.37
C GLY A 682 -36.29 22.44 4.95
N GLN A 683 -37.12 23.46 5.15
CA GLN A 683 -36.73 24.75 5.71
C GLN A 683 -36.76 24.73 7.25
N PRO A 684 -35.80 25.35 7.95
CA PRO A 684 -35.78 25.45 9.41
C PRO A 684 -37.02 26.18 9.96
N LYS A 685 -37.81 25.48 10.79
CA LYS A 685 -39.08 25.95 11.35
C LYS A 685 -39.26 25.44 12.79
N ALA A 686 -39.26 26.34 13.76
CA ALA A 686 -39.58 26.04 15.16
C ALA A 686 -40.16 27.26 15.93
N LEU A 687 -40.81 26.99 17.05
CA LEU A 687 -41.55 27.97 17.86
C LEU A 687 -40.67 28.73 18.87
N PRO A 688 -41.05 29.95 19.30
CA PRO A 688 -42.15 30.75 18.75
C PRO A 688 -41.78 31.39 17.40
N ASP A 689 -40.56 31.90 17.28
CA ASP A 689 -40.12 32.77 16.19
C ASP A 689 -38.79 32.30 15.56
N TYR A 690 -38.68 31.03 15.16
CA TYR A 690 -37.51 30.50 14.44
C TYR A 690 -37.93 30.02 13.04
N THR A 691 -38.02 30.96 12.11
CA THR A 691 -38.36 30.74 10.70
C THR A 691 -37.65 31.77 9.80
N GLY A 692 -37.55 31.47 8.51
CA GLY A 692 -37.15 32.45 7.48
C GLY A 692 -35.78 33.10 7.73
N VAL A 693 -35.71 34.43 7.62
CA VAL A 693 -34.48 35.23 7.70
C VAL A 693 -33.69 34.94 8.98
N LYS A 694 -34.35 34.95 10.14
CA LYS A 694 -33.71 34.75 11.45
C LYS A 694 -33.10 33.36 11.62
N ALA A 695 -33.73 32.33 11.05
CA ALA A 695 -33.17 30.98 11.04
C ALA A 695 -31.99 30.84 10.06
N LYS A 696 -32.06 31.52 8.91
CA LYS A 696 -30.95 31.59 7.94
C LYS A 696 -29.73 32.30 8.54
N GLU A 697 -29.91 33.46 9.15
CA GLU A 697 -28.83 34.26 9.76
C GLU A 697 -28.10 33.48 10.86
N ASP A 698 -28.85 32.78 11.72
CA ASP A 698 -28.30 31.95 12.79
C ASP A 698 -27.48 30.75 12.25
N ILE A 699 -28.01 30.00 11.28
CA ILE A 699 -27.25 28.91 10.61
C ILE A 699 -25.98 29.46 9.94
N GLN A 700 -26.07 30.60 9.24
CA GLN A 700 -24.93 31.22 8.57
C GLN A 700 -23.88 31.75 9.57
N GLN A 701 -24.31 32.25 10.73
CA GLN A 701 -23.39 32.62 11.81
C GLN A 701 -22.68 31.39 12.39
N VAL A 702 -23.41 30.31 12.69
CA VAL A 702 -22.82 29.06 13.21
C VAL A 702 -21.80 28.49 12.23
N ILE A 703 -22.10 28.47 10.93
CA ILE A 703 -21.14 28.05 9.90
C ILE A 703 -19.88 28.92 9.94
N ALA A 704 -20.02 30.25 9.94
CA ALA A 704 -18.88 31.18 9.94
C ALA A 704 -18.03 31.15 11.24
N ASP A 705 -18.65 30.85 12.39
CA ASP A 705 -17.95 30.75 13.69
C ASP A 705 -17.07 29.50 13.79
N TYR A 706 -17.49 28.36 13.21
CA TYR A 706 -16.75 27.08 13.26
C TYR A 706 -15.92 26.76 12.02
N GLU A 707 -16.20 27.37 10.86
CA GLU A 707 -15.32 27.32 9.68
C GLU A 707 -13.94 27.89 9.99
N ARG A 708 -13.88 28.98 10.77
CA ARG A 708 -12.63 29.54 11.32
C ARG A 708 -11.87 28.60 12.25
N GLN A 709 -12.52 27.54 12.76
CA GLN A 709 -11.95 26.49 13.61
C GLN A 709 -11.61 25.22 12.81
N GLY A 710 -11.72 25.27 11.48
CA GLY A 710 -11.40 24.17 10.57
C GLY A 710 -12.55 23.18 10.34
N VAL A 711 -13.79 23.50 10.71
CA VAL A 711 -14.96 22.64 10.44
C VAL A 711 -15.56 22.96 9.08
N LEU A 712 -15.57 21.96 8.19
CA LEU A 712 -16.27 22.00 6.91
C LEU A 712 -17.75 21.63 7.10
N PHE A 713 -18.65 22.38 6.46
CA PHE A 713 -20.09 22.15 6.49
C PHE A 713 -20.61 21.83 5.10
N LEU A 714 -21.40 20.76 4.97
CA LEU A 714 -22.08 20.37 3.73
C LEU A 714 -23.55 20.05 3.99
N ALA A 715 -24.43 20.49 3.08
CA ALA A 715 -25.86 20.22 3.12
C ALA A 715 -26.27 19.26 2.00
N ALA A 716 -26.74 18.07 2.39
CA ALA A 716 -27.36 17.07 1.54
C ALA A 716 -28.88 17.27 1.55
N ALA A 717 -29.43 17.82 0.46
CA ALA A 717 -30.85 18.15 0.37
C ALA A 717 -31.68 16.99 -0.21
N ILE A 718 -32.67 16.51 0.55
CA ILE A 718 -33.58 15.42 0.16
C ILE A 718 -34.98 15.95 -0.17
N GLY A 719 -35.22 16.35 -1.43
CA GLY A 719 -36.57 16.65 -1.91
C GLY A 719 -36.68 17.92 -2.74
N GLN A 720 -37.66 18.77 -2.41
CA GLN A 720 -38.09 19.89 -3.24
C GLN A 720 -37.65 21.28 -2.74
N ASP A 721 -37.42 21.47 -1.42
CA ASP A 721 -37.00 22.76 -0.82
C ASP A 721 -35.52 23.16 -1.11
N LYS A 722 -34.91 22.54 -2.14
CA LYS A 722 -33.51 22.67 -2.57
C LYS A 722 -33.00 24.10 -2.60
N GLU A 723 -33.74 24.99 -3.27
CA GLU A 723 -33.31 26.37 -3.50
C GLU A 723 -33.15 27.14 -2.19
N VAL A 724 -33.95 26.82 -1.16
CA VAL A 724 -33.87 27.47 0.15
C VAL A 724 -32.70 26.92 0.96
N ILE A 725 -32.46 25.61 0.94
CA ILE A 725 -31.28 25.00 1.58
C ILE A 725 -29.99 25.53 0.90
N LYS A 726 -29.96 25.59 -0.43
CA LYS A 726 -28.87 26.20 -1.22
C LYS A 726 -28.67 27.68 -0.88
N ALA A 727 -29.76 28.44 -0.69
CA ALA A 727 -29.70 29.83 -0.29
C ALA A 727 -29.28 30.06 1.18
N ILE A 728 -29.30 29.03 2.04
CA ILE A 728 -28.79 29.07 3.42
C ILE A 728 -27.30 28.69 3.44
N TYR A 729 -26.91 27.56 2.84
CA TYR A 729 -25.55 27.02 2.93
C TYR A 729 -24.57 27.59 1.88
N GLY A 730 -25.07 28.15 0.77
CA GLY A 730 -24.27 28.65 -0.35
C GLY A 730 -24.03 27.58 -1.43
N GLU A 731 -23.70 28.02 -2.65
CA GLU A 731 -23.65 27.12 -3.82
C GLU A 731 -22.56 26.03 -3.72
N GLU A 732 -21.41 26.35 -3.11
CA GLU A 732 -20.27 25.44 -2.98
C GLU A 732 -20.45 24.37 -1.88
N ARG A 733 -21.45 24.54 -1.00
CA ARG A 733 -21.67 23.68 0.20
C ARG A 733 -22.96 22.88 0.13
N PHE A 734 -23.66 22.96 -1.00
CA PHE A 734 -24.95 22.34 -1.26
C PHE A 734 -24.78 21.19 -2.26
N ILE A 735 -25.33 20.01 -1.93
CA ILE A 735 -25.39 18.87 -2.85
C ILE A 735 -26.85 18.51 -3.14
N ASP A 736 -27.20 18.53 -4.43
CA ASP A 736 -28.47 18.00 -4.91
C ASP A 736 -28.42 16.46 -4.97
N LEU A 737 -29.07 15.83 -3.99
CA LEU A 737 -29.20 14.38 -3.90
C LEU A 737 -30.68 13.95 -4.04
N SER A 738 -31.46 14.67 -4.87
CA SER A 738 -32.88 14.39 -5.07
C SER A 738 -33.21 13.07 -5.78
N ASN A 739 -32.24 12.38 -6.40
CA ASN A 739 -32.46 10.99 -6.79
C ASN A 739 -32.26 10.08 -5.56
N LEU A 740 -33.38 9.74 -4.91
CA LEU A 740 -33.42 8.97 -3.66
C LEU A 740 -32.69 7.62 -3.75
N THR A 741 -32.70 6.96 -4.92
CA THR A 741 -32.03 5.66 -5.12
C THR A 741 -30.50 5.78 -5.25
N GLU A 742 -29.99 6.93 -5.70
CA GLU A 742 -28.55 7.22 -5.77
C GLU A 742 -28.02 7.91 -4.49
N PHE A 743 -28.91 8.40 -3.62
CA PHE A 743 -28.56 9.19 -2.43
C PHE A 743 -27.44 8.56 -1.57
N PRO A 744 -27.49 7.26 -1.20
CA PRO A 744 -26.40 6.63 -0.43
C PRO A 744 -25.08 6.56 -1.20
N GLN A 745 -25.13 6.28 -2.50
CA GLN A 745 -23.94 6.06 -3.34
C GLN A 745 -23.15 7.36 -3.54
N ARG A 746 -23.87 8.44 -3.91
CA ARG A 746 -23.29 9.78 -4.08
C ARG A 746 -22.73 10.32 -2.76
N LEU A 747 -23.36 10.01 -1.63
CA LEU A 747 -22.87 10.43 -0.32
C LEU A 747 -21.52 9.77 0.02
N LEU A 748 -21.37 8.46 -0.20
CA LEU A 748 -20.10 7.75 0.04
C LEU A 748 -18.99 8.23 -0.91
N GLN A 749 -19.31 8.44 -2.20
CA GLN A 749 -18.39 9.03 -3.17
C GLN A 749 -17.92 10.43 -2.76
N LEU A 750 -18.81 11.22 -2.15
CA LEU A 750 -18.46 12.54 -1.62
C LEU A 750 -17.52 12.45 -0.42
N LEU A 751 -17.72 11.50 0.51
CA LEU A 751 -16.80 11.30 1.64
C LEU A 751 -15.38 10.98 1.15
N THR A 752 -15.28 10.15 0.11
CA THR A 752 -14.01 9.78 -0.57
C THR A 752 -13.31 10.96 -1.29
N ARG A 753 -13.90 12.17 -1.28
CA ARG A 753 -13.28 13.42 -1.78
C ARG A 753 -12.75 14.34 -0.66
N TYR A 754 -13.15 14.09 0.58
CA TYR A 754 -12.70 14.83 1.78
C TYR A 754 -11.82 13.97 2.72
N LEU A 755 -11.67 12.69 2.38
CA LEU A 755 -10.47 11.89 2.56
C LEU A 755 -9.50 12.19 1.40
#